data_AF-A0A952NT45-F1
#
_entry.id   AF-A0A952NT45-F1
#
_cell.length_a   1.000
_cell.length_b   1.000
_cell.length_c   1.000
_cell.angle_alpha   90.00
_cell.angle_beta   90.00
_cell.angle_gamma   90.00
#
_symmetry.space_group_name_H-M   'P 1'
#
loop_
_entity.id
_entity.type
_entity.pdbx_description
1 polymer ?
#
loop_
_entity_poly.entity_id
_entity_poly.type
_entity_poly.pdbx_seq_one_letter_code
_entity_poly.pdbx_strand_id
1 'polypeptide(L)'
;MKTPQQILDIIWRILALALLLCAVAALAGLLAQPSQAENAVWWGFSIERLLLAGLVAVPGLAVLWVLARGRAMQPRRQAALAWLGAQPAGLGIAVGAAGLGLLGLAWLPLERLITFFGSWALYLQRLQPVFGYLVAWIAAGLVLWAVAQRPDWAAWQPARSLVRSSLWVCLALVLVIVIILTTRVGLGQDATRWAAPNAPILLTQCVLALGLAIALLAASARLQLRRADAALAALVWLLAAAAWTLQPAQPTYYNSVPAAPNYESYPLSDAFNHDVIAQNVQIGEGFRFGGTVAIRRPLYVMFLAAAESVLPSYAQVIQLQVLVLALFPALLYLLASRMHHRLSGLLLAGLMIFRESNAIALGDVINLSHAKLLMADLPAALSITLVAVLALRWLSPPAPDGRRALVLGGVLGAFILLRSQMLTVVPVFAVLALLVWGLRRSWRAVLLFGLGVLLVAAPWVLRNRLEMGQWAIEDSVVSGFLANRYRYEAGTFGLPFLEGESEGDYYARQMGAVRDFIRQDPGFVAGFVIDNFARNQLINFMTLPTSHVLRELESHVRTLPYWPSWDGHLAAESWPVVALNLILVSIGLAASWQRLRWAGLVPLFINLGFTANLALARVAGWRYNLPADWTVLVYYAIGIAQVCLWLAALWPRRAWLAAPDAPRPAAPAPSTARAWLLTLLALGLAGCSYSLIEAFSQPRYSKLSAAQVISQVQALPDAPAALLTLLEEGKLDILNGRALYPSFFAAGEGETLGFALTEVQTFPRLSFYLIGPQPMPVLLPLADSPLQFPHASDAIVLRCSSHAPSALAVILPQYGTIVPSSHFADGCPEIE
;
A
#
# COMPACT_ATOMS: atom_id res chain seq x y z
N MET A 1 -1.60 -44.92 -19.51
CA MET A 1 -0.62 -43.79 -19.51
C MET A 1 -0.11 -43.62 -20.93
N LYS A 2 -0.01 -42.40 -21.46
CA LYS A 2 0.56 -42.17 -22.80
C LYS A 2 2.04 -42.57 -22.80
N THR A 3 2.55 -43.16 -23.88
CA THR A 3 3.99 -43.46 -24.00
C THR A 3 4.78 -42.15 -24.09
N PRO A 4 6.06 -42.09 -23.67
CA PRO A 4 6.89 -40.88 -23.76
C PRO A 4 6.92 -40.28 -25.18
N GLN A 5 6.86 -41.15 -26.20
CA GLN A 5 6.81 -40.78 -27.61
C GLN A 5 5.49 -40.08 -28.00
N GLN A 6 4.36 -40.51 -27.44
CA GLN A 6 3.07 -39.84 -27.64
C GLN A 6 3.03 -38.45 -27.01
N ILE A 7 3.65 -38.26 -25.83
CA ILE A 7 3.75 -36.94 -25.18
C ILE A 7 4.58 -36.00 -26.04
N LEU A 8 5.72 -36.49 -26.53
CA LEU A 8 6.60 -35.73 -27.41
C LEU A 8 5.90 -35.28 -28.70
N ASP A 9 5.15 -36.18 -29.35
CA ASP A 9 4.39 -35.84 -30.56
C ASP A 9 3.31 -34.78 -30.30
N ILE A 10 2.67 -34.81 -29.12
CA ILE A 10 1.70 -33.78 -28.72
C ILE A 10 2.40 -32.44 -28.52
N ILE A 11 3.53 -32.40 -27.81
CA ILE A 11 4.30 -31.17 -27.56
C ILE A 11 4.73 -30.55 -28.90
N TRP A 12 5.26 -31.35 -29.83
CA TRP A 12 5.64 -30.86 -31.16
C TRP A 12 4.47 -30.24 -31.94
N ARG A 13 3.31 -30.89 -31.93
CA ARG A 13 2.11 -30.36 -32.61
C ARG A 13 1.64 -29.06 -31.98
N ILE A 14 1.63 -28.97 -30.65
CA ILE A 14 1.24 -27.75 -29.93
C ILE A 14 2.21 -26.61 -30.25
N LEU A 15 3.52 -26.86 -30.18
CA LEU A 15 4.53 -25.85 -30.50
C LEU A 15 4.44 -25.39 -31.94
N ALA A 16 4.28 -26.31 -32.89
CA ALA A 16 4.16 -25.96 -34.30
C ALA A 16 2.85 -25.18 -34.59
N LEU A 17 1.74 -25.54 -33.96
CA LEU A 17 0.50 -24.76 -34.06
C LEU A 17 0.67 -23.36 -33.46
N ALA A 18 1.32 -23.24 -32.30
CA ALA A 18 1.61 -21.95 -31.67
C ALA A 18 2.49 -21.07 -32.56
N LEU A 19 3.56 -21.64 -33.14
CA LEU A 19 4.41 -20.93 -34.10
C LEU A 19 3.63 -20.47 -35.34
N LEU A 20 2.71 -21.29 -35.86
CA LEU A 20 1.86 -20.91 -36.99
C LEU A 20 0.94 -19.74 -36.63
N LEU A 21 0.29 -19.79 -35.46
CA LEU A 21 -0.56 -18.71 -34.98
C LEU A 21 0.23 -17.41 -34.75
N CYS A 22 1.44 -17.50 -34.19
CA CYS A 22 2.34 -16.35 -34.05
C CYS A 22 2.79 -15.81 -35.42
N ALA A 23 3.03 -16.67 -36.41
CA ALA A 23 3.34 -16.22 -37.77
C ALA A 23 2.17 -15.45 -38.39
N VAL A 24 0.95 -15.96 -38.26
CA VAL A 24 -0.27 -15.28 -38.74
C VAL A 24 -0.47 -13.94 -38.03
N ALA A 25 -0.31 -13.89 -36.71
CA ALA A 25 -0.42 -12.66 -35.95
C ALA A 25 0.66 -11.63 -36.34
N ALA A 26 1.91 -12.08 -36.53
CA ALA A 26 3.00 -11.21 -36.96
C ALA A 26 2.79 -10.67 -38.37
N LEU A 27 2.30 -11.51 -39.30
CA LEU A 27 1.91 -11.09 -40.65
C LEU A 27 0.78 -10.07 -40.61
N ALA A 28 -0.28 -10.34 -39.86
CA ALA A 28 -1.40 -9.39 -39.70
C ALA A 28 -0.91 -8.04 -39.13
N GLY A 29 -0.03 -8.08 -38.13
CA GLY A 29 0.56 -6.87 -37.54
C GLY A 29 1.42 -6.07 -38.52
N LEU A 30 2.21 -6.74 -39.37
CA LEU A 30 3.01 -6.07 -40.41
C LEU A 30 2.13 -5.45 -41.51
N LEU A 31 1.06 -6.14 -41.90
CA LEU A 31 0.14 -5.71 -42.96
C LEU A 31 -0.85 -4.63 -42.49
N ALA A 32 -1.15 -4.55 -41.19
CA ALA A 32 -2.04 -3.53 -40.64
C ALA A 32 -1.41 -2.12 -40.52
N GLN A 33 -0.09 -1.99 -40.68
CA GLN A 33 0.57 -0.68 -40.60
C GLN A 33 0.25 0.17 -41.84
N PRO A 34 0.04 1.50 -41.74
CA PRO A 34 -0.28 2.36 -42.89
C PRO A 34 0.95 2.60 -43.78
N SER A 35 0.86 2.41 -45.09
CA SER A 35 1.96 2.67 -46.03
C SER A 35 2.13 4.16 -46.32
N GLN A 36 3.36 4.60 -46.55
CA GLN A 36 3.60 5.89 -47.19
C GLN A 36 3.19 5.76 -48.66
N ALA A 37 2.25 6.59 -49.10
CA ALA A 37 1.65 6.50 -50.43
C ALA A 37 2.68 6.52 -51.58
N GLU A 38 3.80 7.22 -51.38
CA GLU A 38 4.88 7.34 -52.37
C GLU A 38 5.71 6.07 -52.58
N ASN A 39 5.69 5.13 -51.62
CA ASN A 39 6.54 3.92 -51.63
C ASN A 39 5.74 2.60 -51.79
N ALA A 40 4.46 2.69 -52.16
CA ALA A 40 3.60 1.53 -52.36
C ALA A 40 3.81 0.91 -53.76
N VAL A 41 4.11 -0.39 -53.83
CA VAL A 41 4.43 -1.10 -55.09
C VAL A 41 3.38 -2.14 -55.45
N TRP A 42 2.91 -2.94 -54.49
CA TRP A 42 1.96 -4.02 -54.76
C TRP A 42 0.84 -4.04 -53.70
N TRP A 43 -0.42 -3.97 -54.15
CA TRP A 43 -1.62 -3.90 -53.30
C TRP A 43 -1.55 -2.85 -52.18
N GLY A 44 -0.86 -1.73 -52.42
CA GLY A 44 -0.69 -0.66 -51.44
C GLY A 44 0.46 -0.89 -50.43
N PHE A 45 1.23 -1.98 -50.53
CA PHE A 45 2.37 -2.28 -49.65
C PHE A 45 3.72 -1.92 -50.29
N SER A 46 4.68 -1.49 -49.46
CA SER A 46 6.06 -1.22 -49.88
C SER A 46 6.90 -2.49 -49.99
N ILE A 47 8.01 -2.43 -50.74
CA ILE A 47 8.97 -3.55 -50.90
C ILE A 47 9.49 -4.00 -49.54
N GLU A 48 9.85 -3.06 -48.66
CA GLU A 48 10.33 -3.36 -47.30
C GLU A 48 9.33 -4.24 -46.52
N ARG A 49 8.03 -3.95 -46.64
CA ARG A 49 6.99 -4.75 -45.97
C ARG A 49 6.83 -6.12 -46.56
N LEU A 50 6.90 -6.25 -47.88
CA LEU A 50 6.83 -7.54 -48.55
C LEU A 50 8.03 -8.41 -48.15
N LEU A 51 9.22 -7.82 -47.99
CA LEU A 51 10.39 -8.51 -47.46
C LEU A 51 10.22 -8.96 -46.01
N LEU A 52 9.73 -8.08 -45.13
CA LEU A 52 9.44 -8.43 -43.73
C LEU A 52 8.34 -9.48 -43.60
N ALA A 53 7.29 -9.39 -44.43
CA ALA A 53 6.24 -10.39 -44.50
C ALA A 53 6.81 -11.72 -45.01
N GLY A 54 7.68 -11.72 -46.02
CA GLY A 54 8.39 -12.90 -46.50
C GLY A 54 9.23 -13.57 -45.39
N LEU A 55 9.92 -12.77 -44.57
CA LEU A 55 10.72 -13.24 -43.43
C LEU A 55 9.88 -14.03 -42.40
N VAL A 56 8.59 -13.70 -42.25
CA VAL A 56 7.65 -14.40 -41.35
C VAL A 56 6.93 -15.54 -42.06
N ALA A 57 6.47 -15.31 -43.30
CA ALA A 57 5.67 -16.25 -44.08
C ALA A 57 6.46 -17.51 -44.45
N VAL A 58 7.71 -17.39 -44.88
CA VAL A 58 8.52 -18.55 -45.32
C VAL A 58 8.75 -19.55 -44.17
N PRO A 59 9.22 -19.14 -42.97
CA PRO A 59 9.28 -20.06 -41.82
C PRO A 59 7.92 -20.60 -41.39
N GLY A 60 6.86 -19.79 -41.47
CA GLY A 60 5.49 -20.22 -41.16
C GLY A 60 5.01 -21.35 -42.09
N LEU A 61 5.24 -21.22 -43.40
CA LEU A 61 4.94 -22.25 -44.40
C LEU A 61 5.81 -23.50 -44.20
N ALA A 62 7.06 -23.34 -43.80
CA ALA A 62 7.92 -24.47 -43.45
C ALA A 62 7.38 -25.25 -42.24
N VAL A 63 6.89 -24.56 -41.19
CA VAL A 63 6.23 -25.19 -40.04
C VAL A 63 4.95 -25.93 -40.46
N LEU A 64 4.13 -25.31 -41.32
CA LEU A 64 2.93 -25.94 -41.86
C LEU A 64 3.25 -27.22 -42.65
N TRP A 65 4.31 -27.19 -43.46
CA TRP A 65 4.78 -28.35 -44.21
C TRP A 65 5.28 -29.46 -43.29
N VAL A 66 6.01 -29.13 -42.21
CA VAL A 66 6.46 -30.09 -41.19
C VAL A 66 5.28 -30.72 -40.44
N LEU A 67 4.23 -29.95 -40.17
CA LEU A 67 2.97 -30.45 -39.58
C LEU A 67 2.26 -31.42 -40.54
N ALA A 68 2.12 -31.05 -41.81
CA ALA A 68 1.48 -31.88 -42.84
C ALA A 68 2.22 -33.22 -43.08
N ARG A 69 3.56 -33.21 -43.01
CA ARG A 69 4.40 -34.41 -43.18
C ARG A 69 4.48 -35.31 -41.93
N GLY A 70 3.87 -34.90 -40.81
CA GLY A 70 3.55 -35.74 -39.65
C GLY A 70 4.60 -36.80 -39.28
N ARG A 71 4.28 -38.08 -39.51
CA ARG A 71 5.11 -39.25 -39.16
C ARG A 71 6.39 -39.38 -40.01
N ALA A 72 6.40 -38.88 -41.24
CA ALA A 72 7.59 -38.96 -42.12
C ALA A 72 8.78 -38.13 -41.59
N MET A 73 8.52 -37.12 -40.74
CA MET A 73 9.57 -36.29 -40.13
C MET A 73 10.08 -36.83 -38.79
N GLN A 74 9.58 -37.97 -38.31
CA GLN A 74 9.95 -38.56 -37.02
C GLN A 74 11.47 -38.79 -36.83
N PRO A 75 12.23 -39.36 -37.78
CA PRO A 75 13.68 -39.57 -37.59
C PRO A 75 14.44 -38.24 -37.46
N ARG A 76 14.04 -37.21 -38.23
CA ARG A 76 14.64 -35.87 -38.14
C ARG A 76 14.32 -35.19 -36.80
N ARG A 77 13.11 -35.37 -36.26
CA ARG A 77 12.72 -34.85 -34.93
C ARG A 77 13.55 -35.49 -33.82
N GLN A 78 13.80 -36.79 -33.89
CA GLN A 78 14.63 -37.50 -32.92
C GLN A 78 16.10 -37.04 -32.98
N ALA A 79 16.65 -36.86 -34.18
CA ALA A 79 17.98 -36.31 -34.37
C ALA A 79 18.12 -34.89 -33.79
N ALA A 80 17.13 -34.02 -34.05
CA ALA A 80 17.11 -32.65 -33.51
C ALA A 80 17.05 -32.63 -31.97
N LEU A 81 16.24 -33.49 -31.35
CA LEU A 81 16.18 -33.61 -29.89
C LEU A 81 17.47 -34.17 -29.29
N ALA A 82 18.10 -35.15 -29.95
CA ALA A 82 19.39 -35.67 -29.51
C ALA A 82 20.47 -34.58 -29.54
N TRP A 83 20.50 -33.78 -30.62
CA TRP A 83 21.41 -32.64 -30.74
C TRP A 83 21.14 -31.57 -29.67
N LEU A 84 19.88 -31.20 -29.43
CA LEU A 84 19.49 -30.25 -28.37
C LEU A 84 19.86 -30.77 -26.98
N GLY A 85 19.67 -32.07 -26.72
CA GLY A 85 20.00 -32.70 -25.44
C GLY A 85 21.50 -32.72 -25.15
N ALA A 86 22.35 -32.72 -26.19
CA ALA A 86 23.80 -32.64 -26.06
C ALA A 86 24.31 -31.23 -25.72
N GLN A 87 23.47 -30.19 -25.85
CA GLN A 87 23.89 -28.82 -25.57
C GLN A 87 23.99 -28.52 -24.07
N PRO A 88 25.00 -27.72 -23.65
CA PRO A 88 25.17 -27.37 -22.25
C PRO A 88 24.05 -26.43 -21.77
N ALA A 89 23.73 -26.51 -20.47
CA ALA A 89 22.71 -25.64 -19.86
C ALA A 89 23.02 -24.14 -19.97
N GLY A 90 24.30 -23.77 -20.02
CA GLY A 90 24.72 -22.39 -20.22
C GLY A 90 24.23 -21.81 -21.56
N LEU A 91 24.23 -22.60 -22.64
CA LEU A 91 23.71 -22.17 -23.93
C LEU A 91 22.19 -21.93 -23.87
N GLY A 92 21.45 -22.83 -23.21
CA GLY A 92 20.01 -22.65 -22.99
C GLY A 92 19.70 -21.37 -22.21
N ILE A 93 20.51 -21.04 -21.20
CA ILE A 93 20.39 -19.78 -20.45
C ILE A 93 20.68 -18.57 -21.33
N ALA A 94 21.76 -18.60 -22.12
CA ALA A 94 22.13 -17.50 -23.02
C ALA A 94 21.04 -17.25 -24.09
N VAL A 95 20.52 -18.32 -24.70
CA VAL A 95 19.41 -18.26 -25.65
C VAL A 95 18.14 -17.73 -24.99
N GLY A 96 17.86 -18.14 -23.75
CA GLY A 96 16.77 -17.58 -22.95
C GLY A 96 16.92 -16.09 -22.68
N ALA A 97 18.11 -15.65 -22.31
CA ALA A 97 18.42 -14.23 -22.08
C ALA A 97 18.25 -13.40 -23.37
N ALA A 98 18.73 -13.91 -24.51
CA ALA A 98 18.51 -13.28 -25.81
C ALA A 98 17.00 -13.21 -26.17
N GLY A 99 16.25 -14.28 -25.89
CA GLY A 99 14.80 -14.30 -26.05
C GLY A 99 14.09 -13.27 -25.19
N LEU A 100 14.51 -13.07 -23.94
CA LEU A 100 13.97 -12.03 -23.07
C LEU A 100 14.30 -10.61 -23.58
N GLY A 101 15.50 -10.40 -24.13
CA GLY A 101 15.87 -9.13 -24.77
C GLY A 101 14.99 -8.80 -25.98
N LEU A 102 14.76 -9.79 -26.85
CA LEU A 102 13.85 -9.66 -28.01
C LEU A 102 12.39 -9.47 -27.57
N LEU A 103 11.97 -10.14 -26.50
CA LEU A 103 10.63 -9.96 -25.93
C LEU A 103 10.45 -8.53 -25.41
N GLY A 104 11.48 -7.98 -24.77
CA GLY A 104 11.53 -6.57 -24.40
C GLY A 104 11.29 -5.67 -25.62
N LEU A 105 12.09 -5.83 -26.67
CA LEU A 105 11.94 -5.05 -27.92
C LEU A 105 10.55 -5.20 -28.57
N ALA A 106 9.97 -6.41 -28.52
CA ALA A 106 8.64 -6.67 -29.08
C ALA A 106 7.50 -5.93 -28.36
N TRP A 107 7.68 -5.60 -27.07
CA TRP A 107 6.63 -5.00 -26.22
C TRP A 107 6.97 -3.61 -25.66
N LEU A 108 8.11 -3.03 -26.05
CA LEU A 108 8.44 -1.65 -25.72
C LEU A 108 7.49 -0.69 -26.45
N PRO A 109 6.83 0.24 -25.75
CA PRO A 109 6.04 1.25 -26.43
C PRO A 109 6.95 2.25 -27.18
N LEU A 110 6.36 3.01 -28.11
CA LEU A 110 7.11 3.93 -28.96
C LEU A 110 7.87 4.98 -28.12
N GLU A 111 7.29 5.50 -27.04
CA GLU A 111 7.99 6.46 -26.18
C GLU A 111 9.34 5.91 -25.67
N ARG A 112 9.36 4.66 -25.21
CA ARG A 112 10.60 4.01 -24.72
C ARG A 112 11.58 3.73 -25.85
N LEU A 113 11.08 3.32 -27.02
CA LEU A 113 11.93 3.12 -28.18
C LEU A 113 12.63 4.43 -28.57
N ILE A 114 11.93 5.57 -28.52
CA ILE A 114 12.50 6.89 -28.77
C ILE A 114 13.57 7.21 -27.72
N THR A 115 13.28 7.01 -26.42
CA THR A 115 14.24 7.27 -25.34
C THR A 115 15.54 6.48 -25.49
N PHE A 116 15.47 5.18 -25.82
CA PHE A 116 16.65 4.31 -25.88
C PHE A 116 17.37 4.33 -27.23
N PHE A 117 16.65 4.52 -28.34
CA PHE A 117 17.19 4.32 -29.70
C PHE A 117 17.08 5.55 -30.61
N GLY A 118 16.48 6.66 -30.15
CA GLY A 118 16.39 7.91 -30.89
C GLY A 118 15.72 7.73 -32.25
N SER A 119 16.40 8.15 -33.33
CA SER A 119 15.89 8.07 -34.71
C SER A 119 15.60 6.64 -35.18
N TRP A 120 16.22 5.63 -34.57
CA TRP A 120 15.99 4.22 -34.91
C TRP A 120 14.66 3.67 -34.38
N ALA A 121 13.98 4.39 -33.48
CA ALA A 121 12.77 3.95 -32.82
C ALA A 121 11.65 3.54 -33.79
N LEU A 122 11.45 4.31 -34.86
CA LEU A 122 10.41 4.03 -35.86
C LEU A 122 10.70 2.75 -36.65
N TYR A 123 11.97 2.45 -36.94
CA TYR A 123 12.36 1.20 -37.59
C TYR A 123 12.15 0.01 -36.66
N LEU A 124 12.55 0.14 -35.39
CA LEU A 124 12.37 -0.91 -34.38
C LEU A 124 10.88 -1.17 -34.10
N GLN A 125 10.04 -0.13 -34.07
CA GLN A 125 8.59 -0.27 -33.93
C GLN A 125 7.99 -1.09 -35.08
N ARG A 126 8.42 -0.84 -36.32
CA ARG A 126 7.99 -1.63 -37.49
C ARG A 126 8.41 -3.10 -37.40
N LEU A 127 9.55 -3.39 -36.76
CA LEU A 127 10.08 -4.75 -36.58
C LEU A 127 9.49 -5.52 -35.38
N GLN A 128 8.68 -4.89 -34.53
CA GLN A 128 8.11 -5.56 -33.35
C GLN A 128 7.35 -6.87 -33.63
N PRO A 129 6.53 -6.98 -34.71
CA PRO A 129 5.90 -8.26 -35.04
C PRO A 129 6.93 -9.36 -35.34
N VAL A 130 8.05 -9.01 -35.97
CA VAL A 130 9.16 -9.93 -36.26
C VAL A 130 9.86 -10.35 -34.96
N PHE A 131 10.15 -9.41 -34.06
CA PHE A 131 10.72 -9.74 -32.74
C PHE A 131 9.81 -10.68 -31.96
N GLY A 132 8.50 -10.43 -31.92
CA GLY A 132 7.53 -11.32 -31.28
C GLY A 132 7.53 -12.72 -31.89
N TYR A 133 7.64 -12.83 -33.22
CA TYR A 133 7.75 -14.12 -33.89
C TYR A 133 9.06 -14.86 -33.59
N LEU A 134 10.19 -14.15 -33.55
CA LEU A 134 11.48 -14.72 -33.15
C LEU A 134 11.46 -15.20 -31.70
N VAL A 135 10.80 -14.48 -30.80
CA VAL A 135 10.61 -14.91 -29.41
C VAL A 135 9.81 -16.21 -29.36
N ALA A 136 8.76 -16.36 -30.18
CA ALA A 136 8.00 -17.61 -30.25
C ALA A 136 8.89 -18.80 -30.69
N TRP A 137 9.79 -18.58 -31.66
CA TRP A 137 10.79 -19.58 -32.05
C TRP A 137 11.77 -19.93 -30.94
N ILE A 138 12.29 -18.92 -30.24
CA ILE A 138 13.20 -19.14 -29.09
C ILE A 138 12.47 -19.90 -27.98
N ALA A 139 11.24 -19.51 -27.65
CA ALA A 139 10.43 -20.19 -26.64
C ALA A 139 10.16 -21.65 -27.02
N ALA A 140 9.79 -21.93 -28.27
CA ALA A 140 9.62 -23.28 -28.77
C ALA A 140 10.93 -24.09 -28.69
N GLY A 141 12.05 -23.49 -29.07
CA GLY A 141 13.38 -24.09 -28.96
C GLY A 141 13.77 -24.42 -27.52
N LEU A 142 13.48 -23.52 -26.56
CA LEU A 142 13.72 -23.74 -25.14
C LEU A 142 12.84 -24.85 -24.56
N VAL A 143 11.57 -24.93 -24.96
CA VAL A 143 10.69 -26.05 -24.57
C VAL A 143 11.22 -27.37 -25.12
N LEU A 144 11.66 -27.41 -26.38
CA LEU A 144 12.24 -28.61 -26.97
C LEU A 144 13.57 -28.99 -26.32
N TRP A 145 14.42 -28.02 -26.00
CA TRP A 145 15.64 -28.23 -25.23
C TRP A 145 15.33 -28.80 -23.85
N ALA A 146 14.36 -28.23 -23.14
CA ALA A 146 13.91 -28.71 -21.83
C ALA A 146 13.38 -30.15 -21.90
N VAL A 147 12.59 -30.49 -22.92
CA VAL A 147 12.11 -31.85 -23.17
C VAL A 147 13.27 -32.80 -23.52
N ALA A 148 14.27 -32.33 -24.27
CA ALA A 148 15.47 -33.09 -24.60
C ALA A 148 16.32 -33.44 -23.37
N GLN A 149 16.23 -32.64 -22.30
CA GLN A 149 16.83 -32.94 -20.99
C GLN A 149 16.11 -34.05 -20.21
N ARG A 150 15.16 -34.77 -20.84
CA ARG A 150 14.43 -35.94 -20.31
C ARG A 150 13.76 -35.67 -18.96
N PRO A 151 12.75 -34.78 -18.91
CA PRO A 151 12.05 -34.45 -17.68
C PRO A 151 11.37 -35.67 -17.07
N ASP A 152 11.37 -35.74 -15.74
CA ASP A 152 10.65 -36.79 -15.01
C ASP A 152 9.16 -36.43 -14.87
N TRP A 153 8.36 -36.86 -15.83
CA TRP A 153 6.91 -36.66 -15.81
C TRP A 153 6.21 -37.41 -14.66
N ALA A 154 6.84 -38.42 -14.06
CA ALA A 154 6.28 -39.12 -12.90
C ALA A 154 6.29 -38.21 -11.65
N ALA A 155 7.28 -37.32 -11.53
CA ALA A 155 7.34 -36.31 -10.48
C ALA A 155 6.15 -35.34 -10.49
N TRP A 156 5.39 -35.28 -11.59
CA TRP A 156 4.19 -34.44 -11.72
C TRP A 156 2.89 -35.13 -11.26
N GLN A 157 2.92 -36.43 -10.93
CA GLN A 157 1.72 -37.13 -10.45
C GLN A 157 1.13 -36.53 -9.18
N PRO A 158 1.91 -36.16 -8.14
CA PRO A 158 1.40 -35.51 -6.94
C PRO A 158 0.77 -34.14 -7.23
N ALA A 159 1.22 -33.43 -8.28
CA ALA A 159 0.71 -32.11 -8.65
C ALA A 159 -0.71 -32.15 -9.24
N ARG A 160 -1.19 -33.31 -9.72
CA ARG A 160 -2.51 -33.42 -10.37
C ARG A 160 -3.67 -33.04 -9.47
N SER A 161 -3.62 -33.41 -8.19
CA SER A 161 -4.65 -33.05 -7.23
C SER A 161 -4.70 -31.53 -7.04
N LEU A 162 -3.54 -30.88 -6.95
CA LEU A 162 -3.40 -29.44 -6.85
C LEU A 162 -3.91 -28.73 -8.10
N VAL A 163 -3.50 -29.14 -9.30
CA VAL A 163 -3.99 -28.58 -10.58
C VAL A 163 -5.52 -28.67 -10.66
N ARG A 164 -6.11 -29.81 -10.28
CA ARG A 164 -7.57 -29.98 -10.26
C ARG A 164 -8.23 -29.03 -9.25
N SER A 165 -7.67 -28.89 -8.04
CA SER A 165 -8.17 -27.92 -7.06
C SER A 165 -8.06 -26.47 -7.59
N SER A 166 -6.94 -26.11 -8.23
CA SER A 166 -6.74 -24.79 -8.84
C SER A 166 -7.77 -24.49 -9.92
N LEU A 167 -8.13 -25.49 -10.74
CA LEU A 167 -9.17 -25.33 -11.75
C LEU A 167 -10.53 -25.00 -11.12
N TRP A 168 -10.94 -25.73 -10.07
CA TRP A 168 -12.19 -25.45 -9.37
C TRP A 168 -12.22 -24.07 -8.71
N VAL A 169 -11.11 -23.66 -8.10
CA VAL A 169 -10.97 -22.30 -7.55
C VAL A 169 -11.07 -21.25 -8.66
N CYS A 170 -10.40 -21.48 -9.79
CA CYS A 170 -10.46 -20.57 -10.94
C CYS A 170 -11.88 -20.45 -11.48
N LEU A 171 -12.60 -21.57 -11.65
CA LEU A 171 -14.00 -21.56 -12.10
C LEU A 171 -14.91 -20.81 -11.12
N ALA A 172 -14.70 -20.97 -9.80
CA ALA A 172 -15.44 -20.22 -8.79
C ALA A 172 -15.17 -18.71 -8.87
N LEU A 173 -13.91 -18.30 -9.04
CA LEU A 173 -13.57 -16.87 -9.18
C LEU A 173 -14.10 -16.28 -10.50
N VAL A 174 -14.02 -17.04 -11.61
CA VAL A 174 -14.63 -16.64 -12.88
C VAL A 174 -16.14 -16.46 -12.73
N LEU A 175 -16.82 -17.37 -12.02
CA LEU A 175 -18.25 -17.24 -11.75
C LEU A 175 -18.56 -15.96 -10.96
N VAL A 176 -17.78 -15.63 -9.93
CA VAL A 176 -17.91 -14.37 -9.18
C VAL A 176 -17.73 -13.16 -10.10
N ILE A 177 -16.71 -13.16 -10.96
CA ILE A 177 -16.47 -12.08 -11.92
C ILE A 177 -17.63 -11.97 -12.90
N VAL A 178 -18.15 -13.08 -13.43
CA VAL A 178 -19.32 -13.08 -14.31
C VAL A 178 -20.53 -12.49 -13.62
N ILE A 179 -20.80 -12.85 -12.36
CA ILE A 179 -21.89 -12.26 -11.56
C ILE A 179 -21.71 -10.74 -11.41
N ILE A 180 -20.50 -10.28 -11.10
CA ILE A 180 -20.19 -8.84 -11.01
C ILE A 180 -20.43 -8.13 -12.34
N LEU A 181 -19.94 -8.69 -13.45
CA LEU A 181 -20.08 -8.10 -14.78
C LEU A 181 -21.53 -8.06 -15.27
N THR A 182 -22.35 -9.07 -14.93
CA THR A 182 -23.77 -9.11 -15.32
C THR A 182 -24.65 -8.23 -14.45
N THR A 183 -24.42 -8.23 -13.12
CA THR A 183 -25.21 -7.43 -12.17
C THR A 183 -24.74 -5.99 -12.06
N ARG A 184 -23.53 -5.68 -12.56
CA ARG A 184 -22.82 -4.40 -12.38
C ARG A 184 -22.58 -4.02 -10.91
N VAL A 185 -22.75 -4.96 -9.98
CA VAL A 185 -22.45 -4.76 -8.55
C VAL A 185 -20.95 -4.54 -8.37
N GLY A 186 -20.59 -3.41 -7.76
CA GLY A 186 -19.21 -2.95 -7.58
C GLY A 186 -18.65 -2.16 -8.76
N LEU A 187 -19.46 -1.90 -9.79
CA LEU A 187 -19.07 -1.14 -10.99
C LEU A 187 -19.84 0.18 -11.14
N GLY A 188 -20.40 0.72 -10.05
CA GLY A 188 -20.94 2.07 -10.01
C GLY A 188 -22.45 2.17 -9.77
N GLN A 189 -23.04 1.24 -9.00
CA GLN A 189 -24.40 1.44 -8.48
C GLN A 189 -24.43 2.54 -7.41
N ASP A 190 -23.32 2.74 -6.69
CA ASP A 190 -23.19 3.79 -5.69
C ASP A 190 -22.57 5.10 -6.23
N ALA A 191 -23.11 6.24 -5.79
CA ALA A 191 -22.67 7.57 -6.21
C ALA A 191 -21.32 7.99 -5.61
N THR A 192 -20.88 7.35 -4.50
CA THR A 192 -19.65 7.71 -3.80
C THR A 192 -18.41 7.02 -4.42
N ARG A 193 -17.91 7.57 -5.54
CA ARG A 193 -16.88 6.92 -6.38
C ARG A 193 -15.44 7.09 -5.88
N TRP A 194 -15.12 6.56 -4.71
CA TRP A 194 -13.73 6.40 -4.29
C TRP A 194 -13.22 5.14 -4.98
N ALA A 195 -12.35 5.32 -5.98
CA ALA A 195 -12.29 4.31 -7.03
C ALA A 195 -10.93 3.95 -7.60
N ALA A 196 -9.92 4.79 -7.36
CA ALA A 196 -8.60 4.52 -7.87
C ALA A 196 -8.01 3.27 -7.17
N PRO A 197 -7.43 2.34 -7.95
CA PRO A 197 -6.54 1.35 -7.40
C PRO A 197 -5.34 1.96 -6.69
N ASN A 198 -4.72 1.15 -5.85
CA ASN A 198 -3.44 1.48 -5.26
C ASN A 198 -2.31 1.48 -6.32
N ALA A 199 -1.09 1.80 -5.88
CA ALA A 199 0.07 1.82 -6.77
C ALA A 199 0.24 0.46 -7.50
N PRO A 200 0.33 0.45 -8.85
CA PRO A 200 0.43 -0.78 -9.60
C PRO A 200 1.82 -1.42 -9.46
N ILE A 201 1.90 -2.74 -9.63
CA ILE A 201 3.17 -3.41 -9.89
C ILE A 201 3.30 -3.66 -11.39
N LEU A 202 4.40 -3.22 -12.00
CA LEU A 202 4.65 -3.45 -13.43
C LEU A 202 5.07 -4.90 -13.68
N LEU A 203 4.78 -5.43 -14.87
CA LEU A 203 5.18 -6.78 -15.25
C LEU A 203 6.71 -6.97 -15.17
N THR A 204 7.48 -5.94 -15.55
CA THR A 204 8.94 -5.92 -15.45
C THR A 204 9.42 -6.06 -14.00
N GLN A 205 8.78 -5.37 -13.06
CA GLN A 205 9.08 -5.46 -11.63
C GLN A 205 8.74 -6.85 -11.07
N CYS A 206 7.66 -7.48 -11.53
CA CYS A 206 7.31 -8.85 -11.16
C CYS A 206 8.39 -9.86 -11.62
N VAL A 207 8.83 -9.75 -12.88
CA VAL A 207 9.89 -10.62 -13.43
C VAL A 207 11.22 -10.39 -12.70
N LEU A 208 11.58 -9.13 -12.42
CA LEU A 208 12.79 -8.78 -11.67
C LEU A 208 12.75 -9.33 -10.23
N ALA A 209 11.61 -9.17 -9.54
CA ALA A 209 11.41 -9.72 -8.20
C ALA A 209 11.54 -11.25 -8.19
N LEU A 210 11.00 -11.95 -9.19
CA LEU A 210 11.14 -13.40 -9.33
C LEU A 210 12.59 -13.82 -9.58
N GLY A 211 13.29 -13.13 -10.49
CA GLY A 211 14.71 -13.40 -10.77
C GLY A 211 15.58 -13.23 -9.53
N LEU A 212 15.41 -12.11 -8.81
CA LEU A 212 16.12 -11.84 -7.55
C LEU A 212 15.77 -12.87 -6.48
N ALA A 213 14.50 -13.24 -6.33
CA ALA A 213 14.07 -14.25 -5.37
C ALA A 213 14.71 -15.62 -5.62
N ILE A 214 14.80 -16.05 -6.89
CA ILE A 214 15.48 -17.29 -7.28
C ILE A 214 16.99 -17.19 -6.99
N ALA A 215 17.62 -16.07 -7.31
CA ALA A 215 19.05 -15.84 -7.06
C ALA A 215 19.40 -15.86 -5.56
N LEU A 216 18.62 -15.15 -4.74
CA LEU A 216 18.78 -15.12 -3.29
C LEU A 216 18.54 -16.51 -2.68
N LEU A 217 17.54 -17.24 -3.16
CA LEU A 217 17.30 -18.61 -2.71
C LEU A 217 18.49 -19.52 -3.07
N ALA A 218 19.01 -19.42 -4.29
CA ALA A 218 20.19 -20.19 -4.72
C ALA A 218 21.42 -19.86 -3.86
N ALA A 219 21.67 -18.58 -3.59
CA ALA A 219 22.76 -18.14 -2.74
C ALA A 219 22.59 -18.67 -1.30
N SER A 220 21.38 -18.58 -0.74
CA SER A 220 21.09 -19.09 0.61
C SER A 220 21.33 -20.60 0.74
N ALA A 221 20.99 -21.36 -0.31
CA ALA A 221 21.22 -22.80 -0.36
C ALA A 221 22.71 -23.15 -0.45
N ARG A 222 23.50 -22.38 -1.22
CA ARG A 222 24.95 -22.54 -1.33
C ARG A 222 25.68 -22.22 -0.03
N LEU A 223 25.23 -21.19 0.69
CA LEU A 223 25.86 -20.72 1.94
C LEU A 223 25.46 -21.53 3.19
N GLN A 224 24.49 -22.46 3.10
CA GLN A 224 24.04 -23.33 4.19
C GLN A 224 23.76 -22.60 5.53
N LEU A 225 23.09 -21.45 5.47
CA LEU A 225 22.85 -20.61 6.64
C LEU A 225 21.99 -21.32 7.71
N ARG A 226 22.52 -21.46 8.94
CA ARG A 226 21.80 -22.07 10.09
C ARG A 226 20.47 -21.38 10.43
N ARG A 227 20.37 -20.07 10.22
CA ARG A 227 19.16 -19.25 10.44
C ARG A 227 18.73 -18.52 9.17
N ALA A 228 18.68 -19.26 8.05
CA ALA A 228 18.37 -18.70 6.73
C ALA A 228 17.13 -17.78 6.73
N ASP A 229 16.03 -18.16 7.39
CA ASP A 229 14.81 -17.35 7.39
C ASP A 229 14.96 -16.02 8.13
N ALA A 230 15.73 -15.97 9.22
CA ALA A 230 16.00 -14.72 9.93
C ALA A 230 16.96 -13.83 9.14
N ALA A 231 18.00 -14.42 8.54
CA ALA A 231 18.96 -13.69 7.72
C ALA A 231 18.32 -13.11 6.45
N LEU A 232 17.46 -13.89 5.78
CA LEU A 232 16.71 -13.43 4.60
C LEU A 232 15.68 -12.37 4.98
N ALA A 233 14.99 -12.50 6.11
CA ALA A 233 14.07 -11.46 6.59
C ALA A 233 14.82 -10.14 6.90
N ALA A 234 16.00 -10.22 7.53
CA ALA A 234 16.84 -9.05 7.80
C ALA A 234 17.36 -8.42 6.50
N LEU A 235 17.80 -9.22 5.52
CA LEU A 235 18.20 -8.73 4.21
C LEU A 235 17.05 -8.04 3.47
N VAL A 236 15.86 -8.64 3.47
CA VAL A 236 14.65 -8.05 2.89
C VAL A 236 14.33 -6.71 3.57
N TRP A 237 14.41 -6.64 4.90
CA TRP A 237 14.20 -5.40 5.64
C TRP A 237 15.21 -4.31 5.24
N LEU A 238 16.50 -4.64 5.15
CA LEU A 238 17.54 -3.71 4.72
C LEU A 238 17.33 -3.24 3.28
N LEU A 239 16.96 -4.13 2.37
CA LEU A 239 16.66 -3.78 0.97
C LEU A 239 15.43 -2.87 0.87
N ALA A 240 14.38 -3.15 1.65
CA ALA A 240 13.18 -2.31 1.70
C ALA A 240 13.50 -0.91 2.25
N ALA A 241 14.21 -0.85 3.39
CA ALA A 241 14.64 0.40 4.01
C ALA A 241 15.50 1.23 3.04
N ALA A 242 16.49 0.61 2.39
CA ALA A 242 17.33 1.30 1.42
C ALA A 242 16.52 1.81 0.22
N ALA A 243 15.68 0.96 -0.38
CA ALA A 243 14.88 1.33 -1.54
C ALA A 243 13.94 2.51 -1.23
N TRP A 244 13.23 2.46 -0.10
CA TRP A 244 12.25 3.49 0.25
C TRP A 244 12.91 4.78 0.71
N THR A 245 14.01 4.73 1.45
CA THR A 245 14.76 5.94 1.82
C THR A 245 15.33 6.63 0.59
N LEU A 246 15.90 5.88 -0.35
CA LEU A 246 16.50 6.41 -1.58
C LEU A 246 15.47 6.92 -2.61
N GLN A 247 14.23 6.43 -2.57
CA GLN A 247 13.18 6.89 -3.50
C GLN A 247 12.72 8.30 -3.13
N PRO A 248 12.97 9.35 -3.94
CA PRO A 248 12.54 10.71 -3.62
C PRO A 248 11.00 10.78 -3.57
N ALA A 249 10.47 11.49 -2.56
CA ALA A 249 9.04 11.78 -2.46
C ALA A 249 8.76 13.13 -3.11
N GLN A 250 7.70 13.20 -3.91
CA GLN A 250 7.19 14.46 -4.45
C GLN A 250 6.29 15.15 -3.42
N PRO A 251 6.12 16.48 -3.49
CA PRO A 251 5.05 17.17 -2.78
C PRO A 251 3.67 16.64 -3.20
N THR A 252 2.76 16.51 -2.25
CA THR A 252 1.43 15.93 -2.46
C THR A 252 0.38 16.69 -1.67
N TYR A 253 -0.88 16.28 -1.76
CA TYR A 253 -1.96 16.77 -0.88
C TYR A 253 -1.67 16.60 0.62
N TYR A 254 -0.73 15.73 1.01
CA TYR A 254 -0.39 15.40 2.40
C TYR A 254 0.93 15.99 2.89
N ASN A 255 1.69 16.67 2.04
CA ASN A 255 2.96 17.30 2.41
C ASN A 255 3.28 18.50 1.54
N SER A 256 3.76 19.58 2.17
CA SER A 256 4.07 20.83 1.48
C SER A 256 5.33 20.73 0.62
N VAL A 257 5.45 21.64 -0.34
CA VAL A 257 6.72 21.93 -0.98
C VAL A 257 7.70 22.48 0.08
N PRO A 258 8.98 22.06 0.09
CA PRO A 258 9.99 22.68 0.94
C PRO A 258 10.07 24.19 0.72
N ALA A 259 9.87 24.95 1.80
CA ALA A 259 9.83 26.42 1.75
C ALA A 259 10.68 27.04 2.87
N ALA A 260 11.09 28.29 2.70
CA ALA A 260 11.71 29.07 3.77
C ALA A 260 10.80 29.11 5.02
N PRO A 261 11.34 29.21 6.24
CA PRO A 261 12.71 29.59 6.58
C PRO A 261 13.72 28.44 6.73
N ASN A 262 13.26 27.18 6.87
CA ASN A 262 14.15 26.02 7.07
C ASN A 262 14.14 24.99 5.93
N TYR A 263 13.37 25.21 4.87
CA TYR A 263 13.28 24.33 3.69
C TYR A 263 12.94 22.88 4.04
N GLU A 264 12.09 22.69 5.05
CA GLU A 264 11.48 21.40 5.38
C GLU A 264 10.15 21.23 4.65
N SER A 265 9.84 20.00 4.23
CA SER A 265 8.50 19.64 3.75
C SER A 265 7.67 19.29 4.98
N TYR A 266 6.53 19.95 5.18
CA TYR A 266 5.70 19.77 6.37
C TYR A 266 4.43 18.98 6.08
N PRO A 267 3.84 18.32 7.10
CA PRO A 267 2.65 17.54 6.90
C PRO A 267 1.44 18.44 6.65
N LEU A 268 0.54 18.00 5.77
CA LEU A 268 -0.74 18.66 5.45
C LEU A 268 -1.90 17.68 5.66
N SER A 269 -3.13 18.21 5.71
CA SER A 269 -4.36 17.41 5.83
C SER A 269 -4.32 16.42 7.00
N ASP A 270 -4.66 15.14 6.81
CA ASP A 270 -4.63 14.15 7.88
C ASP A 270 -3.23 13.95 8.51
N ALA A 271 -2.15 14.13 7.74
CA ALA A 271 -0.80 14.01 8.28
C ALA A 271 -0.53 15.09 9.33
N PHE A 272 -0.99 16.32 9.05
CA PHE A 272 -0.92 17.44 9.98
C PHE A 272 -1.67 17.14 11.28
N ASN A 273 -2.86 16.56 11.20
CA ASN A 273 -3.66 16.23 12.38
C ASN A 273 -2.92 15.24 13.30
N HIS A 274 -2.33 14.16 12.78
CA HIS A 274 -1.60 13.21 13.63
C HIS A 274 -0.40 13.84 14.31
N ASP A 275 0.34 14.66 13.57
CA ASP A 275 1.59 15.28 14.02
C ASP A 275 1.31 16.38 15.08
N VAL A 276 0.28 17.21 14.89
CA VAL A 276 -0.17 18.19 15.90
C VAL A 276 -0.58 17.51 17.19
N ILE A 277 -1.32 16.40 17.13
CA ILE A 277 -1.71 15.67 18.33
C ILE A 277 -0.48 15.07 19.02
N ALA A 278 0.49 14.54 18.26
CA ALA A 278 1.73 14.00 18.81
C ALA A 278 2.53 15.09 19.56
N GLN A 279 2.62 16.28 18.97
CA GLN A 279 3.22 17.45 19.60
C GLN A 279 2.46 17.90 20.86
N ASN A 280 1.12 17.87 20.85
CA ASN A 280 0.31 18.17 22.05
C ASN A 280 0.59 17.20 23.21
N VAL A 281 0.78 15.91 22.92
CA VAL A 281 1.18 14.93 23.94
C VAL A 281 2.54 15.30 24.55
N GLN A 282 3.51 15.76 23.75
CA GLN A 282 4.83 16.14 24.26
C GLN A 282 4.83 17.38 25.15
N ILE A 283 3.94 18.33 24.88
CA ILE A 283 3.84 19.57 25.66
C ILE A 283 2.85 19.44 26.82
N GLY A 284 2.31 18.24 27.07
CA GLY A 284 1.42 17.96 28.19
C GLY A 284 -0.02 18.46 28.03
N GLU A 285 -0.45 18.79 26.81
CA GLU A 285 -1.85 19.11 26.48
C GLU A 285 -2.71 17.85 26.26
N GLY A 286 -2.09 16.67 26.28
CA GLY A 286 -2.75 15.38 26.13
C GLY A 286 -3.18 15.07 24.68
N PHE A 287 -4.07 14.09 24.52
CA PHE A 287 -4.56 13.65 23.22
C PHE A 287 -5.70 14.55 22.73
N ARG A 288 -5.38 15.75 22.24
CA ARG A 288 -6.37 16.78 21.83
C ARG A 288 -6.03 17.41 20.48
N PHE A 289 -7.06 17.85 19.75
CA PHE A 289 -6.90 18.60 18.49
C PHE A 289 -8.08 19.58 18.29
N GLY A 290 -7.81 20.86 18.04
CA GLY A 290 -8.87 21.82 17.70
C GLY A 290 -10.01 21.90 18.73
N GLY A 291 -9.70 21.70 20.02
CA GLY A 291 -10.69 21.68 21.11
C GLY A 291 -11.43 20.34 21.29
N THR A 292 -11.18 19.32 20.47
CA THR A 292 -11.75 17.97 20.67
C THR A 292 -11.01 17.24 21.80
N VAL A 293 -11.79 16.51 22.59
CA VAL A 293 -11.31 15.74 23.74
C VAL A 293 -10.96 14.31 23.34
N ALA A 294 -11.66 13.75 22.34
CA ALA A 294 -11.24 12.50 21.70
C ALA A 294 -10.48 12.76 20.39
N ILE A 295 -9.68 11.78 19.98
CA ILE A 295 -8.90 11.82 18.75
C ILE A 295 -9.04 10.51 17.98
N ARG A 296 -8.71 10.59 16.69
CA ARG A 296 -8.45 9.43 15.83
C ARG A 296 -7.05 8.84 16.06
N ARG A 297 -6.95 7.51 15.92
CA ARG A 297 -5.68 6.76 15.75
C ARG A 297 -4.63 6.98 16.87
N PRO A 298 -5.01 6.90 18.16
CA PRO A 298 -4.12 7.20 19.29
C PRO A 298 -2.82 6.38 19.32
N LEU A 299 -2.82 5.11 18.87
CA LEU A 299 -1.57 4.32 18.87
C LEU A 299 -0.53 4.90 17.88
N TYR A 300 -0.99 5.42 16.75
CA TYR A 300 -0.11 6.01 15.75
C TYR A 300 0.48 7.35 16.25
N VAL A 301 -0.37 8.17 16.90
CA VAL A 301 0.05 9.41 17.56
C VAL A 301 1.09 9.13 18.65
N MET A 302 0.91 8.10 19.48
CA MET A 302 1.91 7.72 20.49
C MET A 302 3.26 7.35 19.87
N PHE A 303 3.25 6.66 18.73
CA PHE A 303 4.47 6.35 18.00
C PHE A 303 5.20 7.63 17.54
N LEU A 304 4.46 8.59 16.98
CA LEU A 304 5.01 9.88 16.55
C LEU A 304 5.56 10.69 17.73
N ALA A 305 4.78 10.83 18.80
CA ALA A 305 5.20 11.56 20.00
C ALA A 305 6.50 10.99 20.59
N ALA A 306 6.63 9.65 20.62
CA ALA A 306 7.85 8.98 21.04
C ALA A 306 9.01 9.22 20.07
N ALA A 307 8.80 9.13 18.75
CA ALA A 307 9.83 9.39 17.74
C ALA A 307 10.38 10.83 17.82
N GLU A 308 9.49 11.82 17.89
CA GLU A 308 9.83 13.24 17.99
C GLU A 308 10.51 13.59 19.33
N SER A 309 10.29 12.80 20.40
CA SER A 309 10.95 13.04 21.70
C SER A 309 12.45 12.75 21.67
N VAL A 310 12.90 11.96 20.70
CA VAL A 310 14.31 11.54 20.56
C VAL A 310 14.96 12.06 19.28
N LEU A 311 14.18 12.58 18.33
CA LEU A 311 14.67 13.08 17.03
C LEU A 311 14.32 14.57 16.85
N PRO A 312 15.30 15.44 16.58
CA PRO A 312 15.08 16.89 16.54
C PRO A 312 14.41 17.44 15.26
N SER A 313 14.35 16.68 14.16
CA SER A 313 13.83 17.20 12.87
C SER A 313 12.74 16.30 12.27
N TYR A 314 11.80 16.93 11.56
CA TYR A 314 10.71 16.23 10.87
C TYR A 314 11.24 15.18 9.88
N ALA A 315 12.29 15.52 9.13
CA ALA A 315 12.92 14.60 8.17
C ALA A 315 13.47 13.33 8.84
N GLN A 316 14.04 13.44 10.05
CA GLN A 316 14.54 12.29 10.80
C GLN A 316 13.39 11.41 11.34
N VAL A 317 12.28 12.02 11.77
CA VAL A 317 11.07 11.28 12.19
C VAL A 317 10.53 10.45 11.02
N ILE A 318 10.46 11.04 9.81
CA ILE A 318 10.12 10.28 8.60
C ILE A 318 11.10 9.14 8.35
N GLN A 319 12.41 9.36 8.46
CA GLN A 319 13.41 8.30 8.25
C GLN A 319 13.24 7.14 9.23
N LEU A 320 13.00 7.43 10.53
CA LEU A 320 12.71 6.41 11.52
C LEU A 320 11.42 5.65 11.17
N GLN A 321 10.38 6.35 10.76
CA GLN A 321 9.15 5.72 10.29
C GLN A 321 9.41 4.79 9.10
N VAL A 322 10.15 5.23 8.08
CA VAL A 322 10.50 4.39 6.93
C VAL A 322 11.24 3.13 7.37
N LEU A 323 12.18 3.22 8.32
CA LEU A 323 12.89 2.07 8.88
C LEU A 323 11.95 1.08 9.58
N VAL A 324 10.97 1.57 10.35
CA VAL A 324 9.97 0.74 11.01
C VAL A 324 9.02 0.11 9.98
N LEU A 325 8.52 0.89 9.03
CA LEU A 325 7.59 0.42 8.00
C LEU A 325 8.26 -0.57 7.04
N ALA A 326 9.56 -0.48 6.81
CA ALA A 326 10.33 -1.45 6.03
C ALA A 326 10.27 -2.88 6.59
N LEU A 327 9.83 -3.07 7.85
CA LEU A 327 9.54 -4.40 8.40
C LEU A 327 8.40 -5.10 7.64
N PHE A 328 7.57 -4.37 6.91
CA PHE A 328 6.38 -4.90 6.24
C PHE A 328 6.72 -5.98 5.18
N PRO A 329 7.61 -5.74 4.19
CA PRO A 329 8.10 -6.79 3.29
C PRO A 329 8.74 -7.98 4.02
N ALA A 330 9.44 -7.75 5.13
CA ALA A 330 10.08 -8.82 5.91
C ALA A 330 9.04 -9.71 6.62
N LEU A 331 7.98 -9.13 7.18
CA LEU A 331 6.87 -9.89 7.75
C LEU A 331 6.10 -10.66 6.68
N LEU A 332 5.91 -10.09 5.49
CA LEU A 332 5.32 -10.79 4.35
C LEU A 332 6.18 -11.96 3.87
N TYR A 333 7.51 -11.80 3.82
CA TYR A 333 8.44 -12.90 3.60
C TYR A 333 8.20 -14.03 4.61
N LEU A 334 8.17 -13.70 5.90
CA LEU A 334 7.96 -14.65 6.99
C LEU A 334 6.57 -15.31 6.99
N LEU A 335 5.56 -14.64 6.44
CA LEU A 335 4.21 -15.15 6.29
C LEU A 335 4.15 -16.16 5.14
N ALA A 336 4.51 -15.76 3.91
CA ALA A 336 4.39 -16.60 2.73
C ALA A 336 5.39 -17.77 2.72
N SER A 337 6.58 -17.60 3.31
CA SER A 337 7.53 -18.71 3.51
C SER A 337 7.00 -19.80 4.44
N ARG A 338 6.22 -19.44 5.46
CA ARG A 338 5.54 -20.40 6.34
C ARG A 338 4.32 -21.03 5.69
N MET A 339 3.57 -20.24 4.92
CA MET A 339 2.37 -20.73 4.23
C MET A 339 2.70 -21.72 3.13
N HIS A 340 3.82 -21.52 2.43
CA HIS A 340 4.15 -22.31 1.24
C HIS A 340 5.65 -22.58 1.09
N HIS A 341 6.45 -21.59 0.68
CA HIS A 341 7.85 -21.80 0.33
C HIS A 341 8.66 -20.49 0.42
N ARG A 342 9.98 -20.59 0.71
CA ARG A 342 10.88 -19.41 0.77
C ARG A 342 10.85 -18.57 -0.51
N LEU A 343 10.72 -19.21 -1.68
CA LEU A 343 10.55 -18.52 -2.96
C LEU A 343 9.32 -17.61 -2.97
N SER A 344 8.19 -18.08 -2.44
CA SER A 344 6.96 -17.28 -2.33
C SER A 344 7.17 -16.09 -1.40
N GLY A 345 7.88 -16.31 -0.28
CA GLY A 345 8.25 -15.24 0.65
C GLY A 345 9.11 -14.17 -0.01
N LEU A 346 10.19 -14.55 -0.69
CA LEU A 346 11.11 -13.61 -1.33
C LEU A 346 10.43 -12.86 -2.48
N LEU A 347 9.64 -13.57 -3.30
CA LEU A 347 8.87 -12.95 -4.37
C LEU A 347 7.87 -11.93 -3.82
N LEU A 348 7.07 -12.30 -2.82
CA LEU A 348 6.09 -11.40 -2.20
C LEU A 348 6.77 -10.16 -1.61
N ALA A 349 7.89 -10.33 -0.93
CA ALA A 349 8.66 -9.22 -0.39
C ALA A 349 9.16 -8.27 -1.49
N GLY A 350 9.73 -8.82 -2.58
CA GLY A 350 10.18 -8.02 -3.72
C GLY A 350 9.04 -7.25 -4.38
N LEU A 351 7.89 -7.90 -4.58
CA LEU A 351 6.68 -7.24 -5.10
C LEU A 351 6.23 -6.08 -4.21
N MET A 352 6.28 -6.26 -2.88
CA MET A 352 5.89 -5.21 -1.93
C MET A 352 6.88 -4.05 -1.90
N ILE A 353 8.18 -4.32 -2.00
CA ILE A 353 9.21 -3.28 -2.11
C ILE A 353 8.95 -2.41 -3.34
N PHE A 354 8.68 -3.03 -4.50
CA PHE A 354 8.36 -2.29 -5.73
C PHE A 354 7.06 -1.52 -5.63
N ARG A 355 5.98 -2.15 -5.13
CA ARG A 355 4.68 -1.50 -4.96
C ARG A 355 4.77 -0.23 -4.13
N GLU A 356 5.51 -0.29 -3.02
CA GLU A 356 5.67 0.88 -2.16
C GLU A 356 6.62 1.92 -2.75
N SER A 357 7.70 1.51 -3.43
CA SER A 357 8.55 2.43 -4.17
C SER A 357 7.75 3.18 -5.26
N ASN A 358 6.84 2.47 -5.93
CA ASN A 358 5.93 3.07 -6.90
C ASN A 358 4.94 4.03 -6.26
N ALA A 359 4.45 3.74 -5.05
CA ALA A 359 3.55 4.64 -4.31
C ALA A 359 4.25 5.96 -3.92
N ILE A 360 5.51 5.90 -3.51
CA ILE A 360 6.33 7.09 -3.23
C ILE A 360 6.58 7.88 -4.53
N ALA A 361 6.91 7.18 -5.63
CA ALA A 361 7.21 7.81 -6.92
C ALA A 361 5.99 8.48 -7.59
N LEU A 362 4.78 8.00 -7.28
CA LEU A 362 3.53 8.46 -7.88
C LEU A 362 2.70 9.37 -6.96
N GLY A 363 3.27 9.85 -5.86
CA GLY A 363 2.53 10.59 -4.82
C GLY A 363 1.75 11.81 -5.35
N ASP A 364 2.32 12.50 -6.33
CA ASP A 364 1.75 13.67 -7.03
C ASP A 364 0.81 13.31 -8.19
N VAL A 365 0.84 12.06 -8.65
CA VAL A 365 0.02 11.57 -9.77
C VAL A 365 -1.28 10.93 -9.26
N ILE A 366 -1.15 10.04 -8.28
CA ILE A 366 -2.26 9.37 -7.61
C ILE A 366 -2.06 9.60 -6.13
N ASN A 367 -2.83 10.53 -5.55
CA ASN A 367 -2.76 10.92 -4.13
C ASN A 367 -2.94 9.70 -3.21
N LEU A 368 -1.85 9.00 -2.90
CA LEU A 368 -1.83 7.76 -2.14
C LEU A 368 -1.03 7.95 -0.85
N SER A 369 -1.37 7.15 0.15
CA SER A 369 -0.57 7.05 1.37
C SER A 369 0.64 6.16 1.13
N HIS A 370 1.82 6.60 1.56
CA HIS A 370 3.10 5.90 1.40
C HIS A 370 4.01 6.12 2.62
N ALA A 371 5.13 5.38 2.69
CA ALA A 371 6.01 5.29 3.85
C ALA A 371 6.64 6.61 4.33
N LYS A 372 6.67 7.63 3.46
CA LYS A 372 7.24 8.95 3.72
C LYS A 372 6.21 10.01 4.15
N LEU A 373 4.94 9.64 4.26
CA LEU A 373 3.90 10.51 4.79
C LEU A 373 3.56 10.09 6.21
N LEU A 374 3.28 11.05 7.10
CA LEU A 374 2.84 10.77 8.47
C LEU A 374 1.38 10.29 8.51
N MET A 375 1.14 9.14 7.91
CA MET A 375 -0.18 8.55 7.69
C MET A 375 -0.30 7.17 8.31
N ALA A 376 -1.45 6.88 8.94
CA ALA A 376 -1.69 5.60 9.60
C ALA A 376 -2.06 4.43 8.66
N ASP A 377 -2.16 4.65 7.34
CA ASP A 377 -2.59 3.60 6.40
C ASP A 377 -1.51 2.50 6.24
N LEU A 378 -0.24 2.85 6.00
CA LEU A 378 0.85 1.87 5.89
C LEU A 378 1.25 1.25 7.24
N PRO A 379 1.29 2.00 8.38
CA PRO A 379 1.37 1.40 9.71
C PRO A 379 0.27 0.35 9.95
N ALA A 380 -0.95 0.57 9.47
CA ALA A 380 -2.02 -0.42 9.55
C ALA A 380 -1.77 -1.66 8.68
N ALA A 381 -1.20 -1.52 7.48
CA ALA A 381 -0.78 -2.64 6.64
C ALA A 381 0.32 -3.49 7.30
N LEU A 382 1.33 -2.85 7.90
CA LEU A 382 2.36 -3.52 8.70
C LEU A 382 1.73 -4.29 9.86
N SER A 383 0.84 -3.62 10.59
CA SER A 383 0.16 -4.12 11.78
C SER A 383 -0.70 -5.36 11.50
N ILE A 384 -1.54 -5.30 10.48
CA ILE A 384 -2.42 -6.42 10.12
C ILE A 384 -1.63 -7.60 9.53
N THR A 385 -0.46 -7.34 8.94
CA THR A 385 0.49 -8.40 8.53
C THR A 385 1.12 -9.08 9.73
N LEU A 386 1.49 -8.33 10.78
CA LEU A 386 1.94 -8.92 12.04
C LEU A 386 0.84 -9.80 12.65
N VAL A 387 -0.41 -9.31 12.67
CA VAL A 387 -1.58 -10.09 13.09
C VAL A 387 -1.72 -11.36 12.24
N ALA A 388 -1.55 -11.30 10.91
CA ALA A 388 -1.59 -12.48 10.05
C ALA A 388 -0.52 -13.52 10.41
N VAL A 389 0.72 -13.07 10.67
CA VAL A 389 1.82 -13.96 11.09
C VAL A 389 1.53 -14.61 12.44
N LEU A 390 1.04 -13.84 13.42
CA LEU A 390 0.69 -14.34 14.75
C LEU A 390 -0.52 -15.29 14.70
N ALA A 391 -1.55 -14.94 13.91
CA ALA A 391 -2.73 -15.77 13.69
C ALA A 391 -2.38 -17.09 13.02
N LEU A 392 -1.51 -17.08 12.01
CA LEU A 392 -1.05 -18.33 11.37
C LEU A 392 -0.35 -19.25 12.39
N ARG A 393 0.46 -18.69 13.29
CA ARG A 393 1.12 -19.45 14.37
C ARG A 393 0.16 -19.93 15.45
N TRP A 394 -0.92 -19.20 15.69
CA TRP A 394 -1.96 -19.58 16.64
C TRP A 394 -2.83 -20.70 16.08
N LEU A 395 -3.32 -20.56 14.86
CA LEU A 395 -4.24 -21.49 14.19
C LEU A 395 -3.55 -22.78 13.69
N SER A 396 -2.22 -22.80 13.60
CA SER A 396 -1.49 -24.00 13.18
C SER A 396 -1.50 -25.10 14.26
N PRO A 397 -1.62 -26.39 13.88
CA PRO A 397 -1.62 -27.55 14.81
C PRO A 397 -0.39 -27.61 15.76
N PRO A 398 -0.47 -28.30 16.93
CA PRO A 398 -1.42 -29.37 17.26
C PRO A 398 -2.56 -29.04 18.26
N ALA A 399 -2.62 -27.88 18.91
CA ALA A 399 -3.75 -27.50 19.78
C ALA A 399 -3.88 -25.96 19.93
N PRO A 400 -5.08 -25.44 20.27
CA PRO A 400 -5.26 -24.02 20.59
C PRO A 400 -4.41 -23.61 21.80
N ASP A 401 -3.46 -22.70 21.59
CA ASP A 401 -2.65 -22.12 22.67
C ASP A 401 -3.35 -20.84 23.18
N GLY A 402 -3.83 -20.89 24.43
CA GLY A 402 -4.55 -19.78 25.05
C GLY A 402 -3.70 -18.51 25.23
N ARG A 403 -2.39 -18.64 25.49
CA ARG A 403 -1.52 -17.47 25.68
C ARG A 403 -1.27 -16.79 24.34
N ARG A 404 -1.07 -17.56 23.27
CA ARG A 404 -0.99 -17.01 21.91
C ARG A 404 -2.28 -16.32 21.50
N ALA A 405 -3.44 -16.89 21.87
CA ALA A 405 -4.74 -16.26 21.64
C ALA A 405 -4.82 -14.90 22.36
N LEU A 406 -4.45 -14.86 23.64
CA LEU A 406 -4.42 -13.63 24.44
C LEU A 406 -3.49 -12.56 23.83
N VAL A 407 -2.26 -12.95 23.44
CA VAL A 407 -1.31 -12.03 22.80
C VAL A 407 -1.82 -11.54 21.45
N LEU A 408 -2.35 -12.42 20.61
CA LEU A 408 -2.93 -12.04 19.31
C LEU A 408 -4.09 -11.05 19.51
N GLY A 409 -4.94 -11.30 20.51
CA GLY A 409 -6.03 -10.41 20.90
C GLY A 409 -5.53 -9.05 21.34
N GLY A 410 -4.54 -9.01 22.23
CA GLY A 410 -3.94 -7.76 22.70
C GLY A 410 -3.28 -6.94 21.59
N VAL A 411 -2.55 -7.59 20.69
CA VAL A 411 -1.96 -6.95 19.51
C VAL A 411 -3.06 -6.40 18.58
N LEU A 412 -4.13 -7.17 18.33
CA LEU A 412 -5.27 -6.67 17.55
C LEU A 412 -6.00 -5.53 18.25
N GLY A 413 -6.14 -5.57 19.59
CA GLY A 413 -6.66 -4.49 20.41
C GLY A 413 -5.88 -3.19 20.26
N ALA A 414 -4.54 -3.27 20.29
CA ALA A 414 -3.66 -2.15 20.00
C ALA A 414 -3.91 -1.60 18.58
N PHE A 415 -4.09 -2.48 17.60
CA PHE A 415 -4.29 -2.05 16.21
C PHE A 415 -5.69 -1.53 15.90
N ILE A 416 -6.71 -1.86 16.71
CA ILE A 416 -7.99 -1.15 16.70
C ILE A 416 -7.80 0.32 17.09
N LEU A 417 -6.88 0.59 18.03
CA LEU A 417 -6.49 1.95 18.42
C LEU A 417 -5.57 2.64 17.40
N LEU A 418 -5.00 1.89 16.46
CA LEU A 418 -4.30 2.46 15.30
C LEU A 418 -5.26 2.79 14.16
N ARG A 419 -6.27 1.93 13.93
CA ARG A 419 -7.36 2.12 12.98
C ARG A 419 -8.59 1.35 13.41
N SER A 420 -9.69 2.07 13.66
CA SER A 420 -10.96 1.48 14.11
C SER A 420 -11.50 0.40 13.17
N GLN A 421 -11.17 0.47 11.88
CA GLN A 421 -11.60 -0.51 10.87
C GLN A 421 -11.13 -1.95 11.16
N MET A 422 -10.04 -2.11 11.94
CA MET A 422 -9.53 -3.41 12.39
C MET A 422 -10.52 -4.17 13.29
N LEU A 423 -11.53 -3.49 13.85
CA LEU A 423 -12.51 -4.12 14.74
C LEU A 423 -13.24 -5.31 14.09
N THR A 424 -13.52 -5.22 12.79
CA THR A 424 -14.18 -6.30 12.02
C THR A 424 -13.31 -7.54 11.83
N VAL A 425 -12.00 -7.44 12.05
CA VAL A 425 -11.08 -8.58 12.00
C VAL A 425 -11.22 -9.47 13.24
N VAL A 426 -11.75 -8.93 14.36
CA VAL A 426 -12.01 -9.69 15.59
C VAL A 426 -12.99 -10.86 15.37
N PRO A 427 -14.23 -10.64 14.87
CA PRO A 427 -15.15 -11.74 14.62
C PRO A 427 -14.65 -12.69 13.53
N VAL A 428 -13.87 -12.18 12.56
CA VAL A 428 -13.24 -13.02 11.53
C VAL A 428 -12.30 -14.06 12.13
N PHE A 429 -11.44 -13.68 13.08
CA PHE A 429 -10.54 -14.65 13.72
C PHE A 429 -11.27 -15.61 14.66
N ALA A 430 -12.35 -15.16 15.31
CA ALA A 430 -13.20 -16.06 16.09
C ALA A 430 -13.83 -17.14 15.18
N VAL A 431 -14.34 -16.75 14.01
CA VAL A 431 -14.88 -17.68 13.00
C VAL A 431 -13.78 -18.60 12.45
N LEU A 432 -12.59 -18.08 12.12
CA LEU A 432 -11.48 -18.93 11.67
C LEU A 432 -11.07 -19.96 12.72
N ALA A 433 -10.97 -19.57 13.99
CA ALA A 433 -10.66 -20.50 15.08
C ALA A 433 -11.73 -21.61 15.20
N LEU A 434 -13.00 -21.25 15.01
CA LEU A 434 -14.12 -22.20 14.94
C LEU A 434 -14.00 -23.15 13.75
N LEU A 435 -13.67 -22.64 12.55
CA LEU A 435 -13.51 -23.46 11.34
C LEU A 435 -12.29 -24.39 11.42
N VAL A 436 -11.21 -23.97 12.08
CA VAL A 436 -9.98 -24.75 12.23
C VAL A 436 -10.11 -25.87 13.27
N TRP A 437 -10.70 -25.60 14.45
CA TRP A 437 -10.71 -26.54 15.58
C TRP A 437 -12.08 -27.05 16.02
N GLY A 438 -13.18 -26.44 15.55
CA GLY A 438 -14.54 -26.69 16.03
C GLY A 438 -14.84 -26.05 17.40
N LEU A 439 -16.13 -25.87 17.70
CA LEU A 439 -16.61 -25.07 18.84
C LEU A 439 -16.07 -25.55 20.20
N ARG A 440 -16.09 -26.86 20.42
CA ARG A 440 -15.68 -27.47 21.70
C ARG A 440 -14.22 -27.22 22.04
N ARG A 441 -13.35 -27.07 21.03
CA ARG A 441 -11.92 -26.85 21.23
C ARG A 441 -11.55 -25.37 21.18
N SER A 442 -12.28 -24.55 20.43
CA SER A 442 -11.93 -23.14 20.22
C SER A 442 -12.42 -22.20 21.32
N TRP A 443 -13.52 -22.49 22.03
CA TRP A 443 -14.19 -21.49 22.89
C TRP A 443 -13.27 -20.83 23.93
N ARG A 444 -12.44 -21.59 24.65
CA ARG A 444 -11.48 -21.03 25.63
C ARG A 444 -10.47 -20.10 24.98
N ALA A 445 -9.95 -20.49 23.82
CA ALA A 445 -8.97 -19.70 23.09
C ALA A 445 -9.62 -18.43 22.52
N VAL A 446 -10.86 -18.50 22.02
CA VAL A 446 -11.62 -17.33 21.53
C VAL A 446 -11.94 -16.37 22.67
N LEU A 447 -12.31 -16.86 23.86
CA LEU A 447 -12.52 -16.02 25.04
C LEU A 447 -11.22 -15.31 25.46
N LEU A 448 -10.09 -16.02 25.49
CA LEU A 448 -8.79 -15.43 25.82
C LEU A 448 -8.34 -14.42 24.76
N PHE A 449 -8.61 -14.69 23.49
CA PHE A 449 -8.41 -13.72 22.41
C PHE A 449 -9.25 -12.46 22.62
N GLY A 450 -10.56 -12.60 22.91
CA GLY A 450 -11.42 -11.46 23.24
C GLY A 450 -10.95 -10.68 24.47
N LEU A 451 -10.52 -11.39 25.52
CA LEU A 451 -9.93 -10.76 26.71
C LEU A 451 -8.69 -9.95 26.36
N GLY A 452 -7.83 -10.46 25.48
CA GLY A 452 -6.65 -9.74 25.00
C GLY A 452 -7.03 -8.42 24.31
N VAL A 453 -8.02 -8.48 23.40
CA VAL A 453 -8.54 -7.28 22.72
C VAL A 453 -9.02 -6.24 23.75
N LEU A 454 -9.81 -6.69 24.73
CA LEU A 454 -10.38 -5.80 25.75
C LEU A 454 -9.31 -5.21 26.68
N LEU A 455 -8.30 -5.98 27.10
CA LEU A 455 -7.23 -5.50 27.97
C LEU A 455 -6.47 -4.30 27.39
N VAL A 456 -6.37 -4.22 26.06
CA VAL A 456 -5.66 -3.12 25.38
C VAL A 456 -6.61 -2.03 24.88
N ALA A 457 -7.73 -2.38 24.26
CA ALA A 457 -8.62 -1.39 23.66
C ALA A 457 -9.59 -0.74 24.68
N ALA A 458 -10.05 -1.49 25.68
CA ALA A 458 -11.07 -1.00 26.60
C ALA A 458 -10.63 0.21 27.46
N PRO A 459 -9.38 0.31 27.96
CA PRO A 459 -8.95 1.49 28.71
C PRO A 459 -9.10 2.81 27.92
N TRP A 460 -8.75 2.81 26.64
CA TRP A 460 -8.95 3.98 25.77
C TRP A 460 -10.42 4.32 25.58
N VAL A 461 -11.26 3.32 25.31
CA VAL A 461 -12.71 3.53 25.15
C VAL A 461 -13.34 4.01 26.46
N LEU A 462 -12.87 3.52 27.61
CA LEU A 462 -13.31 3.98 28.92
C LEU A 462 -12.91 5.45 29.15
N ARG A 463 -11.68 5.84 28.81
CA ARG A 463 -11.24 7.25 28.83
C ARG A 463 -12.14 8.11 27.98
N ASN A 464 -12.47 7.71 26.75
CA ASN A 464 -13.42 8.45 25.91
C ASN A 464 -14.83 8.51 26.52
N ARG A 465 -15.30 7.44 27.19
CA ARG A 465 -16.58 7.46 27.90
C ARG A 465 -16.59 8.45 29.07
N LEU A 466 -15.47 8.60 29.78
CA LEU A 466 -15.36 9.54 30.89
C LEU A 466 -15.27 10.98 30.41
N GLU A 467 -14.52 11.24 29.34
CA GLU A 467 -14.27 12.58 28.80
C GLU A 467 -15.41 13.10 27.90
N MET A 468 -15.92 12.26 27.00
CA MET A 468 -16.94 12.63 26.00
C MET A 468 -18.36 12.18 26.42
N GLY A 469 -18.48 11.28 27.40
CA GLY A 469 -19.78 10.67 27.71
C GLY A 469 -20.25 9.63 26.69
N GLN A 470 -19.42 9.21 25.72
CA GLN A 470 -19.79 8.23 24.68
C GLN A 470 -18.82 7.05 24.62
N TRP A 471 -19.33 5.85 24.32
CA TRP A 471 -18.50 4.66 24.07
C TRP A 471 -17.93 4.72 22.64
N ALA A 472 -16.95 5.59 22.44
CA ALA A 472 -16.34 5.87 21.15
C ALA A 472 -14.88 5.41 21.10
N ILE A 473 -14.45 4.90 19.95
CA ILE A 473 -13.04 4.58 19.67
C ILE A 473 -12.31 5.84 19.15
N GLU A 474 -12.98 6.62 18.31
CA GLU A 474 -12.43 7.77 17.59
C GLU A 474 -13.25 9.04 17.85
N ASP A 475 -12.76 10.17 17.34
CA ASP A 475 -13.38 11.49 17.46
C ASP A 475 -14.71 11.66 16.73
N SER A 476 -15.39 12.76 17.02
CA SER A 476 -16.67 13.14 16.42
C SER A 476 -16.60 13.52 14.93
N VAL A 477 -15.39 13.75 14.38
CA VAL A 477 -15.23 14.03 12.96
C VAL A 477 -15.36 12.75 12.14
N VAL A 478 -14.89 11.60 12.64
CA VAL A 478 -15.11 10.29 11.98
C VAL A 478 -16.60 9.93 11.93
N SER A 479 -17.34 10.14 13.02
CA SER A 479 -18.79 9.93 13.04
C SER A 479 -19.53 10.87 12.10
N GLY A 480 -19.05 12.11 11.94
CA GLY A 480 -19.60 13.08 10.99
C GLY A 480 -19.42 12.67 9.54
N PHE A 481 -18.24 12.15 9.20
CA PHE A 481 -17.96 11.58 7.89
C PHE A 481 -18.90 10.41 7.58
N LEU A 482 -19.14 9.52 8.55
CA LEU A 482 -20.07 8.41 8.40
C LEU A 482 -21.51 8.89 8.24
N ALA A 483 -21.98 9.81 9.09
CA ALA A 483 -23.33 10.37 9.03
C ALA A 483 -23.64 11.09 7.72
N ASN A 484 -22.65 11.77 7.14
CA ASN A 484 -22.78 12.41 5.85
C ASN A 484 -22.93 11.38 4.70
N ARG A 485 -22.32 10.19 4.84
CA ARG A 485 -22.38 9.12 3.84
C ARG A 485 -23.63 8.26 3.93
N TYR A 486 -24.28 8.20 5.09
CA TYR A 486 -25.56 7.50 5.27
C TYR A 486 -26.72 8.41 4.86
N ARG A 487 -26.77 8.75 3.57
CA ARG A 487 -27.76 9.61 2.91
C ARG A 487 -27.95 9.14 1.48
N TYR A 488 -29.06 9.48 0.83
CA TYR A 488 -29.25 9.17 -0.59
C TYR A 488 -28.19 9.87 -1.46
N GLU A 489 -28.00 11.17 -1.23
CA GLU A 489 -26.92 11.97 -1.81
C GLU A 489 -25.87 12.27 -0.75
N ALA A 490 -24.68 11.69 -0.90
CA ALA A 490 -23.59 11.95 0.03
C ALA A 490 -23.05 13.37 -0.19
N GLY A 491 -23.02 14.18 0.87
CA GLY A 491 -22.44 15.52 0.84
C GLY A 491 -20.93 15.51 1.07
N THR A 492 -20.34 16.69 1.25
CA THR A 492 -18.91 16.89 1.54
C THR A 492 -18.60 17.11 3.03
N PHE A 493 -19.56 17.58 3.83
CA PHE A 493 -19.35 17.91 5.24
C PHE A 493 -20.35 17.24 6.19
N GLY A 494 -19.92 17.00 7.42
CA GLY A 494 -20.76 16.51 8.51
C GLY A 494 -21.86 17.52 8.91
N LEU A 495 -22.76 17.10 9.79
CA LEU A 495 -23.71 18.02 10.42
C LEU A 495 -22.92 19.14 11.12
N PRO A 496 -23.34 20.42 11.10
CA PRO A 496 -22.65 21.45 11.89
C PRO A 496 -22.85 21.19 13.39
N PHE A 497 -21.90 21.67 14.21
CA PHE A 497 -22.09 21.77 15.66
C PHE A 497 -23.26 22.70 15.96
N LEU A 498 -24.10 22.34 16.93
CA LEU A 498 -25.13 23.22 17.46
C LEU A 498 -24.55 24.09 18.59
N GLU A 499 -25.16 25.25 18.83
CA GLU A 499 -24.74 26.15 19.90
C GLU A 499 -24.88 25.46 21.27
N GLY A 500 -23.79 25.47 22.06
CA GLY A 500 -23.72 24.80 23.36
C GLY A 500 -23.65 23.26 23.32
N GLU A 501 -23.59 22.64 22.14
CA GLU A 501 -23.49 21.19 21.99
C GLU A 501 -22.10 20.68 22.41
N SER A 502 -22.05 19.72 23.32
CA SER A 502 -20.80 19.05 23.67
C SER A 502 -20.33 18.14 22.53
N GLU A 503 -19.03 17.81 22.48
CA GLU A 503 -18.50 16.86 21.50
C GLU A 503 -19.22 15.50 21.54
N GLY A 504 -19.61 15.06 22.75
CA GLY A 504 -20.34 13.81 22.94
C GLY A 504 -21.76 13.83 22.44
N ASP A 505 -22.47 14.95 22.63
CA ASP A 505 -23.83 15.13 22.10
C ASP A 505 -23.80 15.17 20.57
N TYR A 506 -22.81 15.88 20.01
CA TYR A 506 -22.57 15.95 18.57
C TYR A 506 -22.31 14.56 17.97
N TYR A 507 -21.41 13.77 18.57
CA TYR A 507 -21.16 12.37 18.19
C TYR A 507 -22.45 11.53 18.25
N ALA A 508 -23.19 11.62 19.36
CA ALA A 508 -24.41 10.84 19.56
C ALA A 508 -25.49 11.17 18.52
N ARG A 509 -25.66 12.45 18.18
CA ARG A 509 -26.60 12.92 17.16
C ARG A 509 -26.25 12.40 15.78
N GLN A 510 -24.98 12.46 15.39
CA GLN A 510 -24.49 11.91 14.12
C GLN A 510 -24.71 10.40 14.01
N MET A 511 -24.38 9.64 15.06
CA MET A 511 -24.61 8.19 15.10
C MET A 511 -26.10 7.85 15.22
N GLY A 512 -26.92 8.74 15.79
CA GLY A 512 -28.38 8.71 15.68
C GLY A 512 -28.83 8.72 14.23
N ALA A 513 -28.40 9.73 13.46
CA ALA A 513 -28.75 9.87 12.05
C ALA A 513 -28.36 8.65 11.20
N VAL A 514 -27.17 8.06 11.42
CA VAL A 514 -26.77 6.81 10.75
C VAL A 514 -27.73 5.67 11.07
N ARG A 515 -28.06 5.47 12.35
CA ARG A 515 -28.97 4.39 12.78
C ARG A 515 -30.37 4.58 12.23
N ASP A 516 -30.85 5.81 12.19
CA ASP A 516 -32.18 6.14 11.69
C ASP A 516 -32.25 5.92 10.18
N PHE A 517 -31.22 6.29 9.42
CA PHE A 517 -31.13 5.99 7.99
C PHE A 517 -31.12 4.48 7.70
N ILE A 518 -30.38 3.69 8.50
CA ILE A 518 -30.37 2.21 8.37
C ILE A 518 -31.78 1.63 8.60
N ARG A 519 -32.52 2.15 9.57
CA ARG A 519 -33.89 1.69 9.86
C ARG A 519 -34.88 2.13 8.79
N GLN A 520 -34.70 3.33 8.24
CA GLN A 520 -35.57 3.90 7.22
C GLN A 520 -35.47 3.12 5.90
N ASP A 521 -34.25 2.78 5.46
CA ASP A 521 -34.03 2.09 4.18
C ASP A 521 -32.89 1.05 4.24
N PRO A 522 -33.14 -0.10 4.88
CA PRO A 522 -32.13 -1.15 4.99
C PRO A 522 -31.75 -1.77 3.63
N GLY A 523 -32.65 -1.72 2.64
CA GLY A 523 -32.42 -2.22 1.28
C GLY A 523 -31.38 -1.37 0.54
N PHE A 524 -31.53 -0.05 0.59
CA PHE A 524 -30.54 0.88 0.03
C PHE A 524 -29.17 0.73 0.71
N VAL A 525 -29.15 0.58 2.04
CA VAL A 525 -27.91 0.32 2.78
C VAL A 525 -27.23 -0.97 2.34
N ALA A 526 -27.98 -2.06 2.27
CA ALA A 526 -27.43 -3.33 1.79
C ALA A 526 -26.89 -3.20 0.35
N GLY A 527 -27.58 -2.45 -0.51
CA GLY A 527 -27.16 -2.16 -1.88
C GLY A 527 -25.78 -1.51 -1.96
N PHE A 528 -25.58 -0.36 -1.30
CA PHE A 528 -24.28 0.32 -1.36
C PHE A 528 -23.19 -0.47 -0.64
N VAL A 529 -23.51 -1.23 0.41
CA VAL A 529 -22.52 -2.07 1.11
C VAL A 529 -22.03 -3.18 0.19
N ILE A 530 -22.94 -3.89 -0.50
CA ILE A 530 -22.56 -4.95 -1.44
C ILE A 530 -21.77 -4.38 -2.63
N ASP A 531 -22.17 -3.22 -3.16
CA ASP A 531 -21.45 -2.52 -4.23
C ASP A 531 -20.02 -2.15 -3.80
N ASN A 532 -19.85 -1.43 -2.69
CA ASN A 532 -18.54 -1.03 -2.18
C ASN A 532 -17.67 -2.24 -1.80
N PHE A 533 -18.26 -3.32 -1.26
CA PHE A 533 -17.55 -4.54 -0.95
C PHE A 533 -16.99 -5.21 -2.21
N ALA A 534 -17.84 -5.47 -3.21
CA ALA A 534 -17.42 -6.04 -4.49
C ALA A 534 -16.34 -5.17 -5.16
N ARG A 535 -16.50 -3.85 -5.09
CA ARG A 535 -15.56 -2.89 -5.65
C ARG A 535 -14.17 -2.96 -5.01
N ASN A 536 -14.10 -3.04 -3.68
CA ASN A 536 -12.83 -3.25 -2.96
C ASN A 536 -12.13 -4.55 -3.38
N GLN A 537 -12.88 -5.63 -3.59
CA GLN A 537 -12.33 -6.90 -4.06
C GLN A 537 -11.72 -6.80 -5.47
N LEU A 538 -12.41 -6.11 -6.39
CA LEU A 538 -11.90 -5.88 -7.74
C LEU A 538 -10.64 -5.00 -7.73
N ILE A 539 -10.64 -3.93 -6.94
CA ILE A 539 -9.50 -3.00 -6.84
C ILE A 539 -8.26 -3.68 -6.27
N ASN A 540 -8.41 -4.56 -5.28
CA ASN A 540 -7.28 -5.35 -4.75
C ASN A 540 -6.60 -6.19 -5.85
N PHE A 541 -7.38 -6.65 -6.84
CA PHE A 541 -6.86 -7.39 -7.97
C PHE A 541 -6.11 -6.49 -8.98
N MET A 542 -6.49 -5.20 -9.09
CA MET A 542 -5.87 -4.24 -10.00
C MET A 542 -4.46 -3.78 -9.56
N THR A 543 -4.01 -4.13 -8.35
CA THR A 543 -2.62 -3.94 -7.90
C THR A 543 -1.64 -4.87 -8.63
N LEU A 544 -2.12 -6.02 -9.12
CA LEU A 544 -1.32 -6.97 -9.91
C LEU A 544 -0.96 -6.36 -11.27
N PRO A 545 0.07 -6.88 -11.98
CA PRO A 545 0.38 -6.42 -13.33
C PRO A 545 -0.85 -6.45 -14.24
N THR A 546 -1.25 -5.30 -14.77
CA THR A 546 -2.46 -5.16 -15.61
C THR A 546 -2.15 -5.03 -17.09
N SER A 547 -0.88 -4.94 -17.50
CA SER A 547 -0.50 -4.84 -18.91
C SER A 547 0.81 -5.56 -19.20
N HIS A 548 0.94 -6.03 -20.44
CA HIS A 548 2.16 -6.60 -20.99
C HIS A 548 3.03 -5.54 -21.68
N VAL A 549 2.50 -4.33 -21.90
CA VAL A 549 3.23 -3.20 -22.50
C VAL A 549 4.20 -2.61 -21.46
N LEU A 550 5.46 -2.42 -21.85
CA LEU A 550 6.54 -2.03 -20.93
C LEU A 550 6.65 -0.50 -20.75
N ARG A 551 5.55 0.13 -20.33
CA ARG A 551 5.46 1.59 -20.11
C ARG A 551 6.30 2.07 -18.93
N GLU A 552 6.51 3.38 -18.88
CA GLU A 552 6.91 4.05 -17.64
C GLU A 552 5.78 4.03 -16.62
N LEU A 553 6.14 4.12 -15.34
CA LEU A 553 5.19 3.96 -14.25
C LEU A 553 4.06 5.01 -14.30
N GLU A 554 4.41 6.28 -14.48
CA GLU A 554 3.43 7.36 -14.60
C GLU A 554 2.58 7.21 -15.87
N SER A 555 3.21 6.94 -17.02
CA SER A 555 2.51 6.68 -18.29
C SER A 555 1.50 5.53 -18.14
N HIS A 556 1.88 4.44 -17.45
CA HIS A 556 0.99 3.31 -17.19
C HIS A 556 -0.28 3.71 -16.44
N VAL A 557 -0.13 4.53 -15.39
CA VAL A 557 -1.25 5.00 -14.57
C VAL A 557 -2.14 5.99 -15.33
N ARG A 558 -1.55 6.89 -16.13
CA ARG A 558 -2.28 7.91 -16.89
C ARG A 558 -2.98 7.36 -18.13
N THR A 559 -2.43 6.33 -18.77
CA THR A 559 -3.00 5.76 -20.01
C THR A 559 -4.12 4.76 -19.73
N LEU A 560 -4.04 3.99 -18.64
CA LEU A 560 -5.05 2.99 -18.34
C LEU A 560 -6.27 3.60 -17.63
N PRO A 561 -7.49 3.11 -17.90
CA PRO A 561 -8.74 3.72 -17.42
C PRO A 561 -9.01 3.50 -15.92
N TYR A 562 -8.05 2.97 -15.16
CA TYR A 562 -8.29 2.44 -13.82
C TYR A 562 -8.19 3.49 -12.71
N TRP A 563 -7.25 4.43 -12.81
CA TRP A 563 -6.98 5.41 -11.74
C TRP A 563 -7.87 6.66 -11.76
N PRO A 564 -8.23 7.24 -12.92
CA PRO A 564 -9.06 8.45 -12.95
C PRO A 564 -10.47 8.22 -12.40
N SER A 565 -11.18 7.23 -12.94
CA SER A 565 -12.52 6.83 -12.50
C SER A 565 -12.93 5.51 -13.15
N TRP A 566 -12.51 4.38 -12.57
CA TRP A 566 -12.79 3.08 -13.19
C TRP A 566 -14.29 2.74 -13.19
N ASP A 567 -14.83 2.41 -14.36
CA ASP A 567 -16.24 2.04 -14.57
C ASP A 567 -16.43 0.53 -14.78
N GLY A 568 -15.36 -0.26 -14.56
CA GLY A 568 -15.34 -1.69 -14.78
C GLY A 568 -14.83 -2.13 -16.16
N HIS A 569 -14.63 -1.21 -17.11
CA HIS A 569 -14.06 -1.58 -18.41
C HIS A 569 -12.56 -1.85 -18.27
N LEU A 570 -12.11 -2.99 -18.82
CA LEU A 570 -10.70 -3.34 -18.92
C LEU A 570 -10.18 -2.95 -20.30
N ALA A 571 -8.98 -2.37 -20.36
CA ALA A 571 -8.28 -2.15 -21.62
C ALA A 571 -8.04 -3.49 -22.33
N ALA A 572 -8.05 -3.50 -23.66
CA ALA A 572 -7.87 -4.72 -24.47
C ALA A 572 -6.57 -5.46 -24.12
N GLU A 573 -5.49 -4.72 -23.88
CA GLU A 573 -4.18 -5.23 -23.49
C GLU A 573 -4.14 -5.90 -22.10
N SER A 574 -5.14 -5.62 -21.26
CA SER A 574 -5.18 -6.07 -19.87
C SER A 574 -5.87 -7.41 -19.70
N TRP A 575 -6.78 -7.78 -20.60
CA TRP A 575 -7.51 -9.05 -20.53
C TRP A 575 -6.60 -10.28 -20.40
N PRO A 576 -5.56 -10.47 -21.24
CA PRO A 576 -4.68 -11.64 -21.14
C PRO A 576 -3.92 -11.69 -19.81
N VAL A 577 -3.46 -10.53 -19.32
CA VAL A 577 -2.64 -10.44 -18.10
C VAL A 577 -3.51 -10.67 -16.86
N VAL A 578 -4.70 -10.07 -16.82
CA VAL A 578 -5.70 -10.29 -15.75
C VAL A 578 -6.13 -11.75 -15.70
N ALA A 579 -6.36 -12.40 -16.85
CA ALA A 579 -6.70 -13.83 -16.91
C ALA A 579 -5.56 -14.70 -16.37
N LEU A 580 -4.31 -14.42 -16.74
CA LEU A 580 -3.14 -15.10 -16.21
C LEU A 580 -3.02 -14.91 -14.68
N ASN A 581 -3.20 -13.68 -14.21
CA ASN A 581 -3.19 -13.37 -12.78
C ASN A 581 -4.25 -14.18 -12.03
N LEU A 582 -5.44 -14.37 -12.61
CA LEU A 582 -6.54 -15.11 -12.00
C LEU A 582 -6.18 -16.59 -11.83
N ILE A 583 -5.55 -17.18 -12.85
CA ILE A 583 -5.02 -18.54 -12.79
C ILE A 583 -3.95 -18.66 -11.70
N LEU A 584 -3.01 -17.71 -11.64
CA LEU A 584 -1.93 -17.73 -10.64
C LEU A 584 -2.47 -17.60 -9.21
N VAL A 585 -3.39 -16.66 -8.96
CA VAL A 585 -4.06 -16.51 -7.66
C VAL A 585 -4.82 -17.80 -7.29
N SER A 586 -5.49 -18.42 -8.26
CA SER A 586 -6.21 -19.70 -8.05
C SER A 586 -5.27 -20.84 -7.68
N ILE A 587 -4.09 -20.92 -8.29
CA ILE A 587 -3.04 -21.87 -7.91
C ILE A 587 -2.58 -21.61 -6.47
N GLY A 588 -2.34 -20.34 -6.12
CA GLY A 588 -1.88 -19.98 -4.78
C GLY A 588 -2.88 -20.27 -3.67
N LEU A 589 -4.17 -19.98 -3.91
CA LEU A 589 -5.27 -20.33 -3.00
C LEU A 589 -5.37 -21.84 -2.81
N ALA A 590 -5.34 -22.61 -3.90
CA ALA A 590 -5.41 -24.06 -3.84
C ALA A 590 -4.20 -24.65 -3.09
N ALA A 591 -2.99 -24.14 -3.33
CA ALA A 591 -1.76 -24.61 -2.68
C ALA A 591 -1.80 -24.33 -1.17
N SER A 592 -2.24 -23.12 -0.80
CA SER A 592 -2.39 -22.72 0.61
C SER A 592 -3.43 -23.58 1.32
N TRP A 593 -4.57 -23.85 0.67
CA TRP A 593 -5.64 -24.69 1.21
C TRP A 593 -5.21 -26.15 1.39
N GLN A 594 -4.54 -26.75 0.40
CA GLN A 594 -4.12 -28.15 0.51
C GLN A 594 -3.11 -28.36 1.64
N ARG A 595 -2.24 -27.37 1.89
CA ARG A 595 -1.19 -27.43 2.91
C ARG A 595 -1.69 -27.11 4.31
N LEU A 596 -2.48 -26.04 4.47
CA LEU A 596 -2.85 -25.47 5.78
C LEU A 596 -4.36 -25.37 6.02
N ARG A 597 -5.20 -25.81 5.07
CA ARG A 597 -6.67 -25.73 5.15
C ARG A 597 -7.12 -24.29 5.48
N TRP A 598 -8.06 -24.13 6.42
CA TRP A 598 -8.57 -22.83 6.86
C TRP A 598 -7.47 -21.88 7.36
N ALA A 599 -6.40 -22.38 7.99
CA ALA A 599 -5.28 -21.54 8.42
C ALA A 599 -4.50 -20.95 7.21
N GLY A 600 -4.51 -21.63 6.06
CA GLY A 600 -3.94 -21.10 4.81
C GLY A 600 -4.77 -19.96 4.18
N LEU A 601 -5.98 -19.72 4.70
CA LEU A 601 -6.88 -18.65 4.23
C LEU A 601 -6.85 -17.40 5.12
N VAL A 602 -5.94 -17.31 6.10
CA VAL A 602 -5.81 -16.15 6.99
C VAL A 602 -5.72 -14.82 6.22
N PRO A 603 -4.85 -14.64 5.20
CA PRO A 603 -4.83 -13.40 4.41
C PRO A 603 -6.15 -13.09 3.71
N LEU A 604 -6.83 -14.09 3.14
CA LEU A 604 -8.13 -13.91 2.49
C LEU A 604 -9.19 -13.43 3.50
N PHE A 605 -9.30 -14.08 4.66
CA PHE A 605 -10.28 -13.71 5.69
C PHE A 605 -10.01 -12.32 6.27
N ILE A 606 -8.74 -11.95 6.44
CA ILE A 606 -8.34 -10.58 6.79
C ILE A 606 -8.88 -9.59 5.75
N ASN A 607 -8.68 -9.87 4.46
CA ASN A 607 -9.15 -9.01 3.39
C ASN A 607 -10.68 -8.87 3.39
N LEU A 608 -11.40 -9.99 3.45
CA LEU A 608 -12.86 -10.00 3.49
C LEU A 608 -13.40 -9.22 4.70
N GLY A 609 -12.83 -9.43 5.90
CA GLY A 609 -13.22 -8.70 7.10
C GLY A 609 -12.97 -7.20 6.99
N PHE A 610 -11.75 -6.82 6.62
CA PHE A 610 -11.34 -5.42 6.55
C PHE A 610 -12.13 -4.65 5.48
N THR A 611 -12.29 -5.22 4.28
CA THR A 611 -13.07 -4.61 3.20
C THR A 611 -14.57 -4.57 3.50
N ALA A 612 -15.11 -5.50 4.29
CA ALA A 612 -16.48 -5.42 4.78
C ALA A 612 -16.67 -4.20 5.70
N ASN A 613 -15.67 -3.85 6.51
CA ASN A 613 -15.73 -2.61 7.29
C ASN A 613 -15.72 -1.36 6.40
N LEU A 614 -14.86 -1.32 5.39
CA LEU A 614 -14.84 -0.22 4.43
C LEU A 614 -16.19 -0.07 3.71
N ALA A 615 -16.78 -1.20 3.32
CA ALA A 615 -18.09 -1.24 2.68
C ALA A 615 -19.20 -0.70 3.59
N LEU A 616 -19.19 -1.04 4.89
CA LEU A 616 -20.08 -0.44 5.89
C LEU A 616 -19.88 1.07 5.98
N ALA A 617 -18.65 1.56 5.88
CA ALA A 617 -18.36 3.00 5.83
C ALA A 617 -18.67 3.65 4.45
N ARG A 618 -19.27 2.92 3.52
CA ARG A 618 -19.52 3.33 2.12
C ARG A 618 -18.23 3.84 1.44
N VAL A 619 -17.12 3.13 1.68
CA VAL A 619 -15.78 3.40 1.14
C VAL A 619 -15.37 2.28 0.19
N ALA A 620 -14.87 2.63 -0.99
CA ALA A 620 -14.13 1.73 -1.86
C ALA A 620 -12.77 2.32 -2.27
N GLY A 621 -11.78 1.45 -2.48
CA GLY A 621 -10.50 1.79 -3.09
C GLY A 621 -9.64 2.82 -2.33
N TRP A 622 -8.76 3.47 -3.09
CA TRP A 622 -7.85 4.52 -2.63
C TRP A 622 -6.97 4.08 -1.45
N ARG A 623 -6.44 5.04 -0.68
CA ARG A 623 -5.60 4.75 0.49
C ARG A 623 -6.30 3.96 1.59
N TYR A 624 -7.63 3.95 1.64
CA TYR A 624 -8.36 3.26 2.71
C TYR A 624 -8.25 1.75 2.65
N ASN A 625 -8.07 1.19 1.46
CA ASN A 625 -7.92 -0.26 1.25
C ASN A 625 -6.46 -0.73 1.38
N LEU A 626 -5.49 0.20 1.49
CA LEU A 626 -4.07 -0.09 1.68
C LEU A 626 -3.78 -1.13 2.77
N PRO A 627 -4.46 -1.14 3.94
CA PRO A 627 -4.12 -2.11 4.98
C PRO A 627 -4.31 -3.57 4.54
N ALA A 628 -5.17 -3.86 3.57
CA ALA A 628 -5.53 -5.22 3.18
C ALA A 628 -5.22 -5.58 1.72
N ASP A 629 -4.72 -4.65 0.90
CA ASP A 629 -4.51 -4.85 -0.55
C ASP A 629 -3.43 -5.91 -0.87
N TRP A 630 -2.45 -6.07 0.00
CA TRP A 630 -1.34 -7.03 -0.12
C TRP A 630 -1.79 -8.50 -0.08
N THR A 631 -2.99 -8.78 0.41
CA THR A 631 -3.49 -10.15 0.61
C THR A 631 -3.64 -10.92 -0.71
N VAL A 632 -4.05 -10.25 -1.80
CA VAL A 632 -4.10 -10.86 -3.14
C VAL A 632 -2.69 -11.17 -3.64
N LEU A 633 -1.72 -10.30 -3.35
CA LEU A 633 -0.31 -10.52 -3.71
C LEU A 633 0.27 -11.77 -3.04
N VAL A 634 -0.19 -12.15 -1.84
CA VAL A 634 0.23 -13.40 -1.18
C VAL A 634 -0.10 -14.61 -2.05
N TYR A 635 -1.36 -14.75 -2.45
CA TYR A 635 -1.79 -15.88 -3.26
C TYR A 635 -1.20 -15.82 -4.66
N TYR A 636 -1.04 -14.64 -5.22
CA TYR A 636 -0.33 -14.45 -6.49
C TYR A 636 1.13 -14.96 -6.42
N ALA A 637 1.89 -14.55 -5.39
CA ALA A 637 3.28 -14.96 -5.20
C ALA A 637 3.41 -16.46 -4.90
N ILE A 638 2.48 -17.04 -4.14
CA ILE A 638 2.40 -18.49 -3.93
C ILE A 638 2.13 -19.19 -5.27
N GLY A 639 1.20 -18.69 -6.08
CA GLY A 639 0.89 -19.22 -7.40
C GLY A 639 2.09 -19.27 -8.34
N ILE A 640 2.79 -18.15 -8.50
CA ILE A 640 4.01 -18.07 -9.32
C ILE A 640 5.07 -19.04 -8.80
N ALA A 641 5.35 -19.00 -7.50
CA ALA A 641 6.35 -19.89 -6.91
C ALA A 641 5.97 -21.36 -7.08
N GLN A 642 4.69 -21.73 -6.96
CA GLN A 642 4.21 -23.09 -7.16
C GLN A 642 4.41 -23.55 -8.60
N VAL A 643 4.19 -22.68 -9.59
CA VAL A 643 4.54 -22.95 -10.99
C VAL A 643 6.05 -23.18 -11.15
N CYS A 644 6.89 -22.36 -10.52
CA CYS A 644 8.34 -22.56 -10.53
C CYS A 644 8.75 -23.90 -9.88
N LEU A 645 8.09 -24.30 -8.78
CA LEU A 645 8.34 -25.59 -8.12
C LEU A 645 7.91 -26.76 -8.99
N TRP A 646 6.75 -26.67 -9.67
CA TRP A 646 6.32 -27.68 -10.63
C TRP A 646 7.28 -27.83 -11.79
N LEU A 647 7.80 -26.72 -12.32
CA LEU A 647 8.82 -26.74 -13.35
C LEU A 647 10.14 -27.32 -12.81
N ALA A 648 10.57 -26.95 -11.62
CA ALA A 648 11.80 -27.46 -11.01
C ALA A 648 11.73 -28.98 -10.75
N ALA A 649 10.57 -29.50 -10.34
CA ALA A 649 10.37 -30.92 -10.05
C ALA A 649 10.58 -31.83 -11.27
N LEU A 650 10.43 -31.31 -12.49
CA LEU A 650 10.69 -32.05 -13.72
C LEU A 650 12.19 -32.39 -13.92
N TRP A 651 13.10 -31.71 -13.22
CA TRP A 651 14.55 -31.93 -13.31
C TRP A 651 15.17 -32.21 -11.94
N PRO A 652 15.33 -33.50 -11.55
CA PRO A 652 15.79 -33.90 -10.21
C PRO A 652 17.13 -33.32 -9.76
N ARG A 653 18.02 -32.96 -10.71
CA ARG A 653 19.31 -32.28 -10.43
C ARG A 653 19.13 -30.87 -9.82
N ARG A 654 17.91 -30.33 -9.76
CA ARG A 654 17.57 -29.02 -9.16
C ARG A 654 17.04 -29.13 -7.72
N ALA A 655 17.48 -30.15 -6.97
CA ALA A 655 17.05 -30.45 -5.60
C ALA A 655 17.11 -29.26 -4.62
N TRP A 656 17.95 -28.23 -4.87
CA TRP A 656 18.03 -27.03 -4.02
C TRP A 656 16.76 -26.15 -4.05
N LEU A 657 15.99 -26.17 -5.14
CA LEU A 657 14.68 -25.51 -5.24
C LEU A 657 13.58 -26.28 -4.51
N ALA A 658 13.80 -27.58 -4.27
CA ALA A 658 12.88 -28.50 -3.61
C ALA A 658 13.30 -28.83 -2.16
N ALA A 659 14.35 -28.17 -1.65
CA ALA A 659 14.91 -28.42 -0.31
C ALA A 659 13.89 -28.11 0.80
N PRO A 660 13.96 -28.82 1.95
CA PRO A 660 12.80 -29.17 2.76
C PRO A 660 12.07 -27.99 3.40
N ASP A 661 10.80 -28.25 3.67
CA ASP A 661 9.92 -27.44 4.53
C ASP A 661 10.65 -26.86 5.74
N ALA A 662 10.30 -25.62 6.07
CA ALA A 662 10.68 -25.00 7.33
C ALA A 662 10.47 -26.02 8.47
N PRO A 663 11.45 -26.16 9.39
CA PRO A 663 11.37 -27.14 10.46
C PRO A 663 10.01 -27.01 11.16
N ARG A 664 9.31 -28.15 11.30
CA ARG A 664 8.07 -28.21 12.08
C ARG A 664 8.32 -27.46 13.39
N PRO A 665 7.47 -26.47 13.74
CA PRO A 665 7.66 -25.75 14.99
C PRO A 665 7.70 -26.79 16.11
N ALA A 666 8.77 -26.76 16.90
CA ALA A 666 8.86 -27.55 18.12
C ALA A 666 7.59 -27.31 18.94
N ALA A 667 7.07 -28.36 19.57
CA ALA A 667 5.93 -28.22 20.48
C ALA A 667 6.25 -27.09 21.47
N PRO A 668 5.37 -26.10 21.65
CA PRO A 668 5.63 -25.03 22.59
C PRO A 668 5.89 -25.62 23.96
N ALA A 669 6.99 -25.19 24.60
CA ALA A 669 7.19 -25.49 26.01
C ALA A 669 5.98 -24.97 26.80
N PRO A 670 5.49 -25.72 27.80
CA PRO A 670 4.36 -25.29 28.61
C PRO A 670 4.63 -23.91 29.22
N SER A 671 3.65 -23.02 29.13
CA SER A 671 3.76 -21.67 29.68
C SER A 671 3.71 -21.73 31.21
N THR A 672 4.64 -21.05 31.87
CA THR A 672 4.66 -20.93 33.34
C THR A 672 3.65 -19.88 33.81
N ALA A 673 3.20 -19.96 35.07
CA ALA A 673 2.34 -18.95 35.68
C ALA A 673 2.96 -17.54 35.60
N ARG A 674 4.29 -17.45 35.79
CA ARG A 674 5.06 -16.21 35.60
C ARG A 674 4.91 -15.64 34.19
N ALA A 675 4.95 -16.49 33.15
CA ALA A 675 4.79 -16.02 31.77
C ALA A 675 3.37 -15.48 31.49
N TRP A 676 2.34 -16.07 32.11
CA TRP A 676 0.98 -15.54 32.05
C TRP A 676 0.84 -14.20 32.75
N LEU A 677 1.35 -14.09 33.98
CA LEU A 677 1.35 -12.84 34.75
C LEU A 677 2.05 -11.71 33.97
N LEU A 678 3.23 -11.97 33.42
CA LEU A 678 3.96 -10.99 32.61
C LEU A 678 3.20 -10.62 31.33
N THR A 679 2.49 -11.57 30.70
CA THR A 679 1.67 -11.28 29.52
C THR A 679 0.50 -10.37 29.87
N LEU A 680 -0.23 -10.69 30.94
CA LEU A 680 -1.36 -9.88 31.42
C LEU A 680 -0.91 -8.48 31.84
N LEU A 681 0.20 -8.38 32.58
CA LEU A 681 0.77 -7.10 32.99
C LEU A 681 1.20 -6.27 31.77
N ALA A 682 1.89 -6.87 30.80
CA ALA A 682 2.32 -6.16 29.59
C ALA A 682 1.13 -5.64 28.77
N LEU A 683 0.07 -6.45 28.60
CA LEU A 683 -1.13 -6.03 27.87
C LEU A 683 -1.92 -4.96 28.65
N GLY A 684 -2.05 -5.11 29.96
CA GLY A 684 -2.71 -4.11 30.81
C GLY A 684 -1.97 -2.77 30.82
N LEU A 685 -0.63 -2.79 30.94
CA LEU A 685 0.20 -1.58 30.83
C LEU A 685 0.10 -0.94 29.45
N ALA A 686 0.11 -1.75 28.38
CA ALA A 686 -0.09 -1.24 27.02
C ALA A 686 -1.44 -0.54 26.85
N GLY A 687 -2.53 -1.14 27.38
CA GLY A 687 -3.86 -0.54 27.36
C GLY A 687 -3.96 0.75 28.17
N CYS A 688 -3.41 0.76 29.39
CA CYS A 688 -3.45 1.93 30.28
C CYS A 688 -2.44 3.03 29.93
N SER A 689 -1.51 2.79 28.98
CA SER A 689 -0.41 3.71 28.66
C SER A 689 -0.89 5.13 28.33
N TYR A 690 -1.98 5.27 27.56
CA TYR A 690 -2.57 6.56 27.20
C TYR A 690 -3.00 7.36 28.43
N SER A 691 -3.80 6.75 29.31
CA SER A 691 -4.29 7.40 30.53
C SER A 691 -3.16 7.68 31.53
N LEU A 692 -2.13 6.82 31.58
CA LEU A 692 -0.95 7.08 32.40
C LEU A 692 -0.18 8.30 31.88
N ILE A 693 0.01 8.42 30.56
CA ILE A 693 0.66 9.59 29.96
C ILE A 693 -0.13 10.86 30.30
N GLU A 694 -1.45 10.88 30.11
CA GLU A 694 -2.27 12.04 30.45
C GLU A 694 -2.22 12.37 31.95
N ALA A 695 -2.29 11.36 32.83
CA ALA A 695 -2.28 11.56 34.27
C ALA A 695 -0.94 12.08 34.84
N PHE A 696 0.18 11.74 34.19
CA PHE A 696 1.52 12.15 34.62
C PHE A 696 2.08 13.35 33.84
N SER A 697 1.41 13.82 32.80
CA SER A 697 1.84 14.98 32.03
C SER A 697 1.32 16.27 32.65
N GLN A 698 2.14 17.32 32.61
CA GLN A 698 1.72 18.68 32.96
C GLN A 698 1.86 19.59 31.74
N PRO A 699 0.89 20.48 31.46
CA PRO A 699 1.00 21.44 30.38
C PRO A 699 2.26 22.29 30.53
N ARG A 700 3.09 22.33 29.48
CA ARG A 700 4.34 23.11 29.43
C ARG A 700 4.06 24.60 29.38
N TYR A 701 3.00 25.00 28.70
CA TYR A 701 2.64 26.41 28.51
C TYR A 701 1.41 26.76 29.33
N SER A 702 1.37 28.00 29.79
CA SER A 702 0.24 28.60 30.47
C SER A 702 -0.07 29.96 29.84
N LYS A 703 -1.29 30.45 30.09
CA LYS A 703 -1.67 31.81 29.69
C LYS A 703 -0.77 32.81 30.43
N LEU A 704 -0.10 33.68 29.67
CA LEU A 704 0.76 34.72 30.21
C LEU A 704 -0.03 35.99 30.49
N SER A 705 0.37 36.72 31.53
CA SER A 705 -0.15 38.07 31.79
C SER A 705 0.61 39.12 30.98
N ALA A 706 -0.02 40.27 30.74
CA ALA A 706 0.63 41.41 30.07
C ALA A 706 1.93 41.81 30.77
N ALA A 707 1.95 41.84 32.10
CA ALA A 707 3.15 42.17 32.88
C ALA A 707 4.31 41.19 32.63
N GLN A 708 4.03 39.89 32.49
CA GLN A 708 5.06 38.89 32.18
C GLN A 708 5.65 39.13 30.80
N VAL A 709 4.81 39.38 29.79
CA VAL A 709 5.28 39.65 28.43
C VAL A 709 6.04 40.97 28.34
N ILE A 710 5.54 42.04 28.98
CA ILE A 710 6.23 43.34 29.04
C ILE A 710 7.66 43.17 29.56
N SER A 711 7.85 42.39 30.64
CA SER A 711 9.20 42.14 31.18
C SER A 711 10.12 41.42 30.19
N GLN A 712 9.59 40.51 29.37
CA GLN A 712 10.36 39.83 28.33
C GLN A 712 10.67 40.75 27.16
N VAL A 713 9.71 41.58 26.75
CA VAL A 713 9.88 42.55 25.66
C VAL A 713 10.92 43.62 26.04
N GLN A 714 10.91 44.10 27.28
CA GLN A 714 11.91 45.06 27.78
C GLN A 714 13.33 44.48 27.82
N ALA A 715 13.47 43.16 27.94
CA ALA A 715 14.76 42.48 27.92
C ALA A 715 15.31 42.25 26.49
N LEU A 716 14.51 42.51 25.45
CA LEU A 716 14.91 42.32 24.05
C LEU A 716 15.53 43.61 23.49
N PRO A 717 16.73 43.55 22.89
CA PRO A 717 17.45 44.75 22.43
C PRO A 717 16.75 45.52 21.29
N ASP A 718 15.95 44.82 20.46
CA ASP A 718 15.30 45.40 19.27
C ASP A 718 13.76 45.48 19.41
N ALA A 719 13.23 45.51 20.64
CA ALA A 719 11.79 45.62 20.86
C ALA A 719 11.23 47.00 20.43
N PRO A 720 10.20 47.05 19.55
CA PRO A 720 9.56 48.31 19.19
C PRO A 720 8.90 48.97 20.41
N ALA A 721 9.21 50.24 20.70
CA ALA A 721 8.63 50.96 21.84
C ALA A 721 7.09 50.99 21.81
N ALA A 722 6.51 51.12 20.61
CA ALA A 722 5.06 51.09 20.42
C ALA A 722 4.41 49.76 20.83
N LEU A 723 5.15 48.64 20.82
CA LEU A 723 4.64 47.35 21.26
C LEU A 723 4.41 47.34 22.77
N LEU A 724 5.31 47.96 23.55
CA LEU A 724 5.16 48.11 24.98
C LEU A 724 3.90 48.94 25.31
N THR A 725 3.68 50.02 24.56
CA THR A 725 2.49 50.88 24.71
C THR A 725 1.20 50.09 24.44
N LEU A 726 1.16 49.31 23.36
CA LEU A 726 -0.02 48.48 23.02
C LEU A 726 -0.30 47.37 24.05
N LEU A 727 0.76 46.78 24.64
CA LEU A 727 0.63 45.80 25.72
C LEU A 727 0.11 46.44 27.01
N GLU A 728 0.58 47.63 27.37
CA GLU A 728 0.13 48.39 28.55
C GLU A 728 -1.32 48.85 28.42
N GLU A 729 -1.74 49.24 27.22
CA GLU A 729 -3.13 49.63 26.91
C GLU A 729 -4.11 48.44 26.83
N GLY A 730 -3.61 47.20 26.89
CA GLY A 730 -4.44 46.00 26.84
C GLY A 730 -5.10 45.73 25.48
N LYS A 731 -4.56 46.29 24.40
CA LYS A 731 -5.09 46.16 23.03
C LYS A 731 -4.67 44.87 22.32
N LEU A 732 -3.82 44.05 22.96
CA LEU A 732 -3.23 42.86 22.39
C LEU A 732 -3.65 41.60 23.13
N ASP A 733 -4.06 40.59 22.36
CA ASP A 733 -4.16 39.22 22.84
C ASP A 733 -2.76 38.59 22.87
N ILE A 734 -2.46 37.92 23.97
CA ILE A 734 -1.18 37.22 24.20
C ILE A 734 -1.41 35.72 24.12
N LEU A 735 -0.75 35.07 23.16
CA LEU A 735 -0.82 33.63 22.99
C LEU A 735 0.56 33.03 23.21
N ASN A 736 0.67 32.07 24.13
CA ASN A 736 1.92 31.42 24.49
C ASN A 736 1.87 29.94 24.11
N GLY A 737 2.90 29.45 23.42
CA GLY A 737 2.88 28.08 22.93
C GLY A 737 4.12 27.64 22.17
N ARG A 738 3.97 26.56 21.40
CA ARG A 738 4.96 26.04 20.47
C ARG A 738 4.49 26.28 19.03
N ALA A 739 5.34 26.90 18.22
CA ALA A 739 5.09 27.11 16.80
C ALA A 739 5.54 25.89 15.97
N LEU A 740 4.62 25.38 15.16
CA LEU A 740 4.81 24.24 14.26
C LEU A 740 4.68 24.66 12.80
N TYR A 741 5.49 24.03 11.94
CA TYR A 741 5.42 24.14 10.47
C TYR A 741 5.60 25.56 9.88
N PRO A 742 6.60 26.34 10.33
CA PRO A 742 6.86 27.68 9.80
C PRO A 742 7.13 27.65 8.30
N SER A 743 6.31 28.34 7.50
CA SER A 743 6.41 28.40 6.04
C SER A 743 6.18 29.81 5.54
N PHE A 744 7.08 30.33 4.71
CA PHE A 744 6.94 31.64 4.08
C PHE A 744 6.32 31.53 2.69
N PHE A 745 5.38 32.43 2.41
CA PHE A 745 4.70 32.56 1.11
C PHE A 745 4.74 34.01 0.66
N ALA A 746 5.16 34.26 -0.58
CA ALA A 746 5.02 35.58 -1.18
C ALA A 746 3.55 35.95 -1.46
N ALA A 747 3.29 37.20 -1.81
CA ALA A 747 1.96 37.64 -2.25
C ALA A 747 1.53 36.86 -3.50
N GLY A 748 0.32 36.31 -3.48
CA GLY A 748 -0.18 35.45 -4.55
C GLY A 748 0.31 33.99 -4.49
N GLU A 749 1.23 33.65 -3.58
CA GLU A 749 1.66 32.27 -3.34
C GLU A 749 0.82 31.59 -2.25
N GLY A 750 0.63 30.29 -2.43
CA GLY A 750 -0.13 29.42 -1.54
C GLY A 750 -0.74 28.24 -2.29
N GLU A 751 -1.52 27.45 -1.57
CA GLU A 751 -2.30 26.36 -2.09
C GLU A 751 -3.79 26.75 -2.13
N THR A 752 -4.47 26.40 -3.23
CA THR A 752 -5.89 26.72 -3.45
C THR A 752 -6.86 25.77 -2.73
N LEU A 753 -6.35 24.89 -1.86
CA LEU A 753 -7.08 23.79 -1.24
C LEU A 753 -7.79 24.17 0.08
N GLY A 754 -7.83 25.45 0.45
CA GLY A 754 -8.61 25.95 1.60
C GLY A 754 -8.04 25.56 2.96
N PHE A 755 -6.73 25.34 3.07
CA PHE A 755 -6.05 25.15 4.35
C PHE A 755 -5.48 26.49 4.83
N ALA A 756 -5.95 26.99 5.98
CA ALA A 756 -5.68 28.37 6.42
C ALA A 756 -4.19 28.76 6.47
N LEU A 757 -3.28 27.79 6.70
CA LEU A 757 -1.84 28.05 6.74
C LEU A 757 -1.21 28.20 5.35
N THR A 758 -1.79 27.58 4.33
CA THR A 758 -1.25 27.59 2.96
C THR A 758 -2.13 28.40 2.00
N GLU A 759 -3.32 28.84 2.42
CA GLU A 759 -4.26 29.58 1.58
C GLU A 759 -3.61 30.81 0.94
N VAL A 760 -3.85 31.03 -0.35
CA VAL A 760 -3.31 32.15 -1.13
C VAL A 760 -3.75 33.49 -0.51
N GLN A 761 -2.81 34.36 -0.20
CA GLN A 761 -3.07 35.71 0.32
C GLN A 761 -2.53 36.79 -0.61
N THR A 762 -3.11 37.99 -0.52
CA THR A 762 -2.70 39.16 -1.32
C THR A 762 -1.43 39.84 -0.81
N PHE A 763 -0.89 39.40 0.34
CA PHE A 763 0.30 39.93 0.98
C PHE A 763 1.29 38.82 1.33
N PRO A 764 2.60 39.13 1.39
CA PRO A 764 3.63 38.17 1.79
C PRO A 764 3.54 37.89 3.30
N ARG A 765 3.74 36.63 3.71
CA ARG A 765 3.51 36.18 5.09
C ARG A 765 4.35 34.97 5.47
N LEU A 766 4.70 34.89 6.75
CA LEU A 766 5.11 33.65 7.41
C LEU A 766 3.88 33.03 8.08
N SER A 767 3.56 31.78 7.76
CA SER A 767 2.49 31.03 8.41
C SER A 767 3.05 29.92 9.29
N PHE A 768 2.39 29.65 10.42
CA PHE A 768 2.69 28.51 11.29
C PHE A 768 1.47 28.17 12.15
N TYR A 769 1.44 26.97 12.72
CA TYR A 769 0.40 26.57 13.67
C TYR A 769 0.92 26.71 15.10
N LEU A 770 0.25 27.48 15.94
CA LEU A 770 0.57 27.59 17.36
C LEU A 770 -0.19 26.52 18.13
N ILE A 771 0.50 25.69 18.91
CA ILE A 771 -0.09 24.76 19.87
C ILE A 771 0.16 25.22 21.31
N GLY A 772 -0.68 24.80 22.24
CA GLY A 772 -0.66 25.21 23.64
C GLY A 772 -2.07 25.45 24.16
N PRO A 773 -2.25 26.29 25.19
CA PRO A 773 -3.55 26.55 25.81
C PRO A 773 -4.59 27.16 24.86
N GLN A 774 -4.13 27.86 23.81
CA GLN A 774 -4.97 28.55 22.83
C GLN A 774 -4.45 28.26 21.41
N PRO A 775 -4.72 27.06 20.87
CA PRO A 775 -4.16 26.64 19.58
C PRO A 775 -4.86 27.34 18.41
N MET A 776 -4.08 27.83 17.44
CA MET A 776 -4.63 28.48 16.24
C MET A 776 -3.62 28.53 15.08
N PRO A 777 -4.10 28.63 13.83
CA PRO A 777 -3.25 29.05 12.72
C PRO A 777 -2.85 30.51 12.89
N VAL A 778 -1.58 30.84 12.64
CA VAL A 778 -1.02 32.17 12.75
C VAL A 778 -0.48 32.60 11.38
N LEU A 779 -0.87 33.79 10.93
CA LEU A 779 -0.30 34.45 9.75
C LEU A 779 0.45 35.70 10.21
N LEU A 780 1.75 35.78 9.95
CA LEU A 780 2.56 36.95 10.26
C LEU A 780 2.94 37.64 8.94
N PRO A 781 2.30 38.78 8.58
CA PRO A 781 2.69 39.55 7.41
C PRO A 781 4.16 39.98 7.52
N LEU A 782 4.96 39.66 6.50
CA LEU A 782 6.39 39.98 6.46
C LEU A 782 6.78 40.31 5.03
N ALA A 783 7.54 41.39 4.84
CA ALA A 783 7.96 41.84 3.52
C ALA A 783 8.89 40.86 2.82
N ASP A 784 9.79 40.23 3.58
CA ASP A 784 10.74 39.21 3.15
C ASP A 784 10.73 38.04 4.13
N SER A 785 11.46 36.97 3.80
CA SER A 785 11.69 35.84 4.70
C SER A 785 13.04 35.97 5.45
N PRO A 786 13.11 36.61 6.65
CA PRO A 786 14.30 36.51 7.49
C PRO A 786 14.04 35.80 8.83
N LEU A 787 15.16 35.30 9.41
CA LEU A 787 15.37 34.52 10.66
C LEU A 787 15.32 32.98 10.55
N GLN A 788 16.21 32.33 11.30
CA GLN A 788 16.04 30.94 11.70
C GLN A 788 14.77 30.87 12.56
N PHE A 789 13.69 30.34 11.99
CA PHE A 789 12.49 29.96 12.72
C PHE A 789 12.34 28.44 12.57
N PRO A 790 13.01 27.64 13.41
CA PRO A 790 12.93 26.18 13.31
C PRO A 790 11.54 25.66 13.68
N HIS A 791 11.21 24.49 13.15
CA HIS A 791 10.07 23.70 13.61
C HIS A 791 10.13 23.47 15.13
N ALA A 792 8.96 23.47 15.78
CA ALA A 792 8.81 23.22 17.22
C ALA A 792 9.49 24.27 18.13
N SER A 793 9.57 25.51 17.68
CA SER A 793 10.09 26.64 18.47
C SER A 793 9.09 27.13 19.53
N ASP A 794 9.56 27.49 20.71
CA ASP A 794 8.74 28.23 21.69
C ASP A 794 8.43 29.62 21.14
N ALA A 795 7.16 30.03 21.17
CA ALA A 795 6.69 31.28 20.59
C ALA A 795 5.63 31.97 21.44
N ILE A 796 5.74 33.30 21.54
CA ILE A 796 4.70 34.18 22.07
C ILE A 796 4.18 35.02 20.92
N VAL A 797 2.90 34.87 20.60
CA VAL A 797 2.23 35.57 19.51
C VAL A 797 1.40 36.71 20.08
N LEU A 798 1.61 37.91 19.54
CA LEU A 798 0.89 39.11 19.90
C LEU A 798 0.01 39.50 18.70
N ARG A 799 -1.30 39.65 18.94
CA ARG A 799 -2.26 40.05 17.90
C ARG A 799 -3.26 41.06 18.46
N CYS A 800 -3.88 41.84 17.58
CA CYS A 800 -4.95 42.74 17.98
C CYS A 800 -6.22 41.97 18.35
N SER A 801 -6.95 42.44 19.38
CA SER A 801 -8.09 41.72 19.95
C SER A 801 -9.34 41.66 19.06
N SER A 802 -9.43 42.47 17.98
CA SER A 802 -10.68 42.66 17.24
C SER A 802 -10.85 41.94 15.90
N HIS A 803 -9.84 41.57 15.10
CA HIS A 803 -10.06 40.75 13.89
C HIS A 803 -8.78 40.10 13.30
N ALA A 804 -8.98 38.95 12.63
CA ALA A 804 -8.06 38.16 11.78
C ALA A 804 -7.02 37.25 12.48
N PRO A 805 -6.63 36.11 11.86
CA PRO A 805 -5.52 35.25 12.31
C PRO A 805 -4.12 35.91 12.20
N SER A 806 -4.09 37.21 11.87
CA SER A 806 -2.87 37.96 11.63
C SER A 806 -2.19 38.36 12.93
N ALA A 807 -0.94 37.97 13.10
CA ALA A 807 -0.09 38.40 14.20
C ALA A 807 0.49 39.80 13.92
N LEU A 808 0.56 40.62 14.97
CA LEU A 808 1.24 41.91 14.97
C LEU A 808 2.74 41.76 15.26
N ALA A 809 3.11 40.83 16.14
CA ALA A 809 4.50 40.45 16.39
C ALA A 809 4.59 39.02 16.95
N VAL A 810 5.73 38.37 16.71
CA VAL A 810 6.05 37.06 17.29
C VAL A 810 7.38 37.15 18.02
N ILE A 811 7.40 36.71 19.27
CA ILE A 811 8.61 36.61 20.09
C ILE A 811 9.05 35.15 20.13
N LEU A 812 10.33 34.90 19.90
CA LEU A 812 10.96 33.59 20.07
C LEU A 812 11.89 33.65 21.28
N PRO A 813 11.41 33.28 22.49
CA PRO A 813 12.15 33.51 23.73
C PRO A 813 13.51 32.80 23.75
N GLN A 814 13.57 31.59 23.17
CA GLN A 814 14.78 30.77 23.11
C GLN A 814 15.92 31.39 22.28
N TYR A 815 15.59 32.29 21.34
CA TYR A 815 16.56 32.98 20.50
C TYR A 815 16.77 34.44 20.91
N GLY A 816 15.97 34.96 21.84
CA GLY A 816 16.01 36.38 22.21
C GLY A 816 15.67 37.29 21.02
N THR A 817 14.77 36.85 20.13
CA THR A 817 14.41 37.58 18.91
C THR A 817 12.92 37.94 18.91
N ILE A 818 12.62 39.13 18.41
CA ILE A 818 11.26 39.57 18.08
C ILE A 818 11.13 39.79 16.59
N VAL A 819 10.03 39.31 16.02
CA VAL A 819 9.69 39.44 14.60
C VAL A 819 8.43 40.30 14.49
N PRO A 820 8.56 41.61 14.25
CA PRO A 820 7.41 42.49 14.04
C PRO A 820 6.80 42.26 12.64
N SER A 821 5.48 42.39 12.55
CA SER A 821 4.74 42.36 11.28
C SER A 821 5.15 43.52 10.37
N SER A 822 5.07 43.33 9.05
CA SER A 822 5.18 44.45 8.09
C SER A 822 4.08 45.49 8.24
N HIS A 823 2.94 45.10 8.84
CA HIS A 823 1.82 45.99 9.17
C HIS A 823 1.89 46.54 10.60
N PHE A 824 3.03 46.40 11.28
CA PHE A 824 3.17 46.87 12.66
C PHE A 824 2.88 48.37 12.83
N ALA A 825 3.24 49.18 11.83
CA ALA A 825 2.99 50.63 11.82
C ALA A 825 1.51 51.00 11.74
N ASP A 826 0.66 50.10 11.24
CA ASP A 826 -0.78 50.34 11.07
C ASP A 826 -1.53 50.27 12.43
N GLY A 827 -0.88 49.77 13.49
CA GLY A 827 -1.45 49.64 14.82
C GLY A 827 -2.58 48.63 14.93
N CYS A 828 -3.33 48.67 16.04
CA CYS A 828 -4.57 47.90 16.18
C CYS A 828 -5.78 48.77 15.82
N PRO A 829 -6.69 48.31 14.94
CA PRO A 829 -7.91 49.03 14.64
C PRO A 829 -8.75 49.23 15.90
N GLU A 830 -9.38 50.39 16.05
CA GLU A 830 -10.28 50.67 17.17
C GLU A 830 -11.44 49.66 17.17
N ILE A 831 -11.78 49.18 18.36
CA ILE A 831 -12.91 48.26 18.56
C ILE A 831 -14.17 49.12 18.49
N GLU A 832 -14.96 49.00 17.41
CA GLU A 832 -16.31 49.58 17.36
C GLU A 832 -17.27 48.91 18.34
#